data_AF-A0A7J8D772-F1
#
_entry.id   AF-A0A7J8D772-F1
#
_cell.length_a   1.000
_cell.length_b   1.000
_cell.length_c   1.000
_cell.angle_alpha   90.00
_cell.angle_beta   90.00
_cell.angle_gamma   90.00
#
_symmetry.space_group_name_H-M   'P 1'
#
loop_
_entity.id
_entity.type
_entity.pdbx_description
1 polymer ?
#
loop_
_entity_poly.entity_id
_entity_poly.type
_entity_poly.pdbx_seq_one_letter_code
_entity_poly.pdbx_strand_id
1 'polypeptide(L)'
;MLLKVKAVRAAKFWKICPMEHILARLALDSRPVSRRLVSLIFNSFLPVNQPEEVWCERCVTLLQMNRAAARKFYQHAHEHTACTNIAKLIHVIRHCLNACIRKAIRECQEDGEEREKENVSVLDKTLSVHDAASMAGLLEVIVILWKSIHRSMESNKEARGYTVGKFASVLPEYLKVFQDDHCKTPLFVLMSFMPASAVPAFSCGVISTLRNQEEGAADRSYCTLLDCLCSWGHVGHILELVCDWLPEEQPQRKSSSASKRKVRIHDTRPVKPELALVYMEYLLTHPKNRECLLSAPQKKLNHLLKALEMSKVDLESILQSPDGKPQNFTEATALRAFSLHCRLSIHLQHKFCSEGKVYLSILEDTGFWLESKVLSFIQDQEEEYLRLHRVVYQEIIQTYLTVCKDVVMVGLGDCRFQIQLLQWSLGITHTVKGFFYVSLLLGILKEVTGSSLKQKTDSDGDVAALFDIVQKVFQKMLECMAWNFRKQPEEGLRLLCSVQTPLHDFITTVQSWHEDTPLHRSVLSILIAASVVEISHRLRKVTDVEELTPPERLSDLPPFSRCLIGIIIKSPNVVRSYLGELKASVISDDIEGIVCLTAIMHIILVINKGKHKSSKVKDVAATVHRKLKTFMEITLEEDSMERFLYESSSRTLGAFLNS
;
A
#
# COMPACT_ATOMS: atom_id res chain seq x y z
N MET A 1 -8.04 -30.98 -17.35
CA MET A 1 -8.36 -31.83 -18.51
C MET A 1 -7.12 -32.17 -19.35
N LEU A 2 -6.39 -31.20 -19.91
CA LEU A 2 -5.21 -31.46 -20.78
C LEU A 2 -4.13 -32.36 -20.15
N LEU A 3 -3.87 -32.23 -18.84
CA LEU A 3 -2.95 -33.13 -18.12
C LEU A 3 -3.42 -34.60 -18.15
N LYS A 4 -4.73 -34.84 -18.05
CA LYS A 4 -5.30 -36.19 -18.19
C LYS A 4 -5.13 -36.71 -19.62
N VAL A 5 -5.34 -35.85 -20.63
CA VAL A 5 -5.09 -36.19 -22.05
C VAL A 5 -3.63 -36.59 -22.26
N LYS A 6 -2.67 -35.82 -21.71
CA LYS A 6 -1.23 -36.14 -21.78
C LYS A 6 -0.91 -37.52 -21.18
N ALA A 7 -1.60 -37.93 -20.12
CA ALA A 7 -1.40 -39.22 -19.48
C ALA A 7 -1.87 -40.42 -20.32
N VAL A 8 -2.91 -40.23 -21.14
CA VAL A 8 -3.53 -41.30 -21.95
C VAL A 8 -2.67 -41.73 -23.15
N ARG A 9 -1.63 -40.96 -23.52
CA ARG A 9 -0.66 -41.18 -24.62
C ARG A 9 -1.24 -41.30 -26.05
N ALA A 10 -2.49 -41.74 -26.22
CA ALA A 10 -3.18 -41.87 -27.51
C ALA A 10 -3.56 -40.52 -28.13
N ALA A 11 -3.69 -39.46 -27.33
CA ALA A 11 -4.04 -38.12 -27.78
C ALA A 11 -2.94 -37.11 -27.46
N LYS A 12 -2.57 -36.30 -28.45
CA LYS A 12 -1.60 -35.21 -28.32
C LYS A 12 -2.32 -33.97 -27.81
N PHE A 13 -2.01 -33.51 -26.59
CA PHE A 13 -2.70 -32.35 -26.00
C PHE A 13 -2.60 -31.08 -26.87
N TRP A 14 -1.49 -30.92 -27.60
CA TRP A 14 -1.28 -29.77 -28.50
C TRP A 14 -2.13 -29.81 -29.78
N LYS A 15 -2.74 -30.96 -30.10
CA LYS A 15 -3.77 -31.05 -31.15
C LYS A 15 -5.15 -30.59 -30.66
N ILE A 16 -5.37 -30.59 -29.34
CA ILE A 16 -6.61 -30.14 -28.70
C ILE A 16 -6.53 -28.65 -28.37
N CYS A 17 -5.39 -28.21 -27.83
CA CYS A 17 -5.12 -26.81 -27.53
C CYS A 17 -3.75 -26.44 -28.13
N PRO A 18 -3.71 -25.57 -29.15
CA PRO A 18 -2.47 -25.15 -29.79
C PRO A 18 -1.44 -24.64 -28.79
N MET A 19 -0.15 -24.85 -29.08
CA MET A 19 0.93 -24.44 -28.18
C MET A 19 0.89 -22.93 -27.89
N GLU A 20 0.60 -22.12 -28.90
CA GLU A 20 0.48 -20.66 -28.77
C GLU A 20 -0.54 -20.25 -27.70
N HIS A 21 -1.71 -20.90 -27.67
CA HIS A 21 -2.72 -20.64 -26.66
C HIS A 21 -2.25 -21.05 -25.26
N ILE A 22 -1.57 -22.19 -25.15
CA ILE A 22 -1.00 -22.66 -23.88
C ILE A 22 0.04 -21.66 -23.34
N LEU A 23 0.93 -21.16 -24.22
CA LEU A 23 1.95 -20.18 -23.86
C LEU A 23 1.33 -18.82 -23.50
N ALA A 24 0.33 -18.34 -24.25
CA ALA A 24 -0.39 -17.12 -23.93
C ALA A 24 -1.05 -17.19 -22.55
N ARG A 25 -1.67 -18.32 -22.21
CA ARG A 25 -2.23 -18.55 -20.86
C ARG A 25 -1.13 -18.64 -19.80
N LEU A 26 0.00 -19.31 -20.08
CA LEU A 26 1.11 -19.38 -19.14
C LEU A 26 1.68 -18.00 -18.80
N ALA A 27 1.74 -17.08 -19.77
CA ALA A 27 2.19 -15.71 -19.56
C ALA A 27 1.26 -14.89 -18.65
N LEU A 28 -0.06 -15.07 -18.78
CA LEU A 28 -1.07 -14.22 -18.12
C LEU A 28 -1.62 -14.79 -16.80
N ASP A 29 -1.69 -16.11 -16.67
CA ASP A 29 -2.40 -16.74 -15.57
C ASP A 29 -1.68 -16.72 -14.22
N SER A 30 -2.46 -16.93 -13.17
CA SER A 30 -2.00 -16.98 -11.78
C SER A 30 -1.16 -18.22 -11.47
N ARG A 31 -0.36 -18.15 -10.40
CA ARG A 31 0.60 -19.18 -9.97
C ARG A 31 0.03 -20.62 -9.97
N PRO A 32 -1.18 -20.92 -9.44
CA PRO A 32 -1.71 -22.28 -9.43
C PRO A 32 -1.91 -22.85 -10.85
N VAL A 33 -2.32 -22.01 -11.79
CA VAL A 33 -2.53 -22.40 -13.18
C VAL A 33 -1.18 -22.51 -13.90
N SER A 34 -0.27 -21.54 -13.74
CA SER A 34 1.06 -21.57 -14.34
C SER A 34 1.80 -22.86 -14.00
N ARG A 35 1.83 -23.29 -12.73
CA ARG A 35 2.49 -24.55 -12.31
C ARG A 35 1.93 -25.78 -13.05
N ARG A 36 0.62 -25.84 -13.25
CA ARG A 36 -0.03 -26.94 -13.99
C ARG A 36 0.27 -26.89 -15.49
N LEU A 37 0.34 -25.71 -16.08
CA LEU A 37 0.73 -25.53 -17.48
C LEU A 37 2.20 -25.90 -17.71
N VAL A 38 3.10 -25.51 -16.79
CA VAL A 38 4.51 -25.93 -16.82
C VAL A 38 4.62 -27.45 -16.75
N SER A 39 3.90 -28.12 -15.84
CA SER A 39 3.83 -29.59 -15.78
C SER A 39 3.36 -30.22 -17.10
N LEU A 40 2.41 -29.58 -17.80
CA LEU A 40 1.91 -30.04 -19.10
C LEU A 40 3.00 -29.98 -20.17
N ILE A 41 3.76 -28.88 -20.24
CA ILE A 41 4.74 -28.64 -21.32
C ILE A 41 6.20 -28.89 -20.92
N PHE A 42 6.47 -29.38 -19.70
CA PHE A 42 7.84 -29.56 -19.17
C PHE A 42 8.75 -30.34 -20.12
N ASN A 43 8.35 -31.54 -20.52
CA ASN A 43 9.13 -32.39 -21.43
C ASN A 43 9.26 -31.81 -22.85
N SER A 44 8.46 -30.81 -23.23
CA SER A 44 8.57 -30.14 -24.52
C SER A 44 9.71 -29.12 -24.55
N PHE A 45 10.00 -28.49 -23.41
CA PHE A 45 10.96 -27.39 -23.32
C PHE A 45 12.18 -27.64 -22.42
N LEU A 46 12.12 -28.67 -21.57
CA LEU A 46 13.28 -29.19 -20.83
C LEU A 46 13.24 -30.73 -20.79
N PRO A 47 13.53 -31.41 -21.91
CA PRO A 47 13.55 -32.86 -21.98
C PRO A 47 14.82 -33.43 -21.31
N VAL A 48 14.80 -33.61 -19.99
CA VAL A 48 15.98 -34.03 -19.19
C VAL A 48 16.65 -35.35 -19.61
N ASN A 49 15.99 -36.15 -20.46
CA ASN A 49 16.51 -37.42 -21.00
C ASN A 49 17.20 -37.26 -22.37
N GLN A 50 17.21 -36.05 -22.94
CA GLN A 50 17.87 -35.75 -24.21
C GLN A 50 19.22 -35.04 -23.98
N PRO A 51 20.11 -34.98 -25.00
CA PRO A 51 21.37 -34.27 -24.92
C PRO A 51 21.21 -32.79 -24.52
N GLU A 52 22.24 -32.24 -23.89
CA GLU A 52 22.24 -30.90 -23.30
C GLU A 52 22.05 -29.81 -24.37
N GLU A 53 22.53 -30.03 -25.59
CA GLU A 53 22.37 -29.14 -26.74
C GLU A 53 20.89 -28.88 -27.04
N VAL A 54 20.07 -29.94 -26.94
CA VAL A 54 18.62 -29.84 -27.19
C VAL A 54 17.95 -28.98 -26.13
N TRP A 55 18.45 -28.95 -24.90
CA TRP A 55 17.85 -28.13 -23.84
C TRP A 55 18.00 -26.63 -24.16
N CYS A 56 19.16 -26.24 -24.71
CA CYS A 56 19.41 -24.86 -25.12
C CYS A 56 18.56 -24.46 -26.32
N GLU A 57 18.48 -25.32 -27.34
CA GLU A 57 17.64 -25.09 -28.52
C GLU A 57 16.17 -24.89 -28.16
N ARG A 58 15.65 -25.72 -27.23
CA ARG A 58 14.28 -25.59 -26.73
C ARG A 58 14.08 -24.33 -25.89
N CYS A 59 15.10 -23.88 -25.17
CA CYS A 59 15.07 -22.60 -24.47
C CYS A 59 14.97 -21.42 -25.41
N VAL A 60 15.81 -21.37 -26.44
CA VAL A 60 15.76 -20.33 -27.48
C VAL A 60 14.43 -20.36 -28.20
N THR A 61 13.94 -21.55 -28.57
CA THR A 61 12.62 -21.71 -29.21
C THR A 61 11.52 -21.12 -28.33
N LEU A 62 11.50 -21.44 -27.03
CA LEU A 62 10.47 -20.93 -26.12
C LEU A 62 10.53 -19.41 -25.96
N LEU A 63 11.75 -18.84 -25.88
CA LEU A 63 11.96 -17.40 -25.84
C LEU A 63 11.45 -16.70 -27.10
N GLN A 64 11.71 -17.28 -28.28
CA GLN A 64 11.24 -16.76 -29.57
C GLN A 64 9.71 -16.87 -29.71
N MET A 65 9.11 -17.96 -29.21
CA MET A 65 7.65 -18.15 -29.24
C MET A 65 6.94 -17.17 -28.31
N ASN A 66 7.37 -17.05 -27.05
CA ASN A 66 6.78 -16.15 -26.06
C ASN A 66 7.70 -15.93 -24.85
N ARG A 67 8.38 -14.78 -24.78
CA ARG A 67 9.30 -14.42 -23.68
C ARG A 67 8.65 -14.46 -22.30
N ALA A 68 7.43 -13.94 -22.16
CA ALA A 68 6.72 -13.92 -20.87
C ALA A 68 6.38 -15.33 -20.38
N ALA A 69 5.98 -16.22 -21.31
CA ALA A 69 5.74 -17.63 -21.02
C ALA A 69 7.06 -18.36 -20.67
N ALA A 70 8.16 -18.05 -21.36
CA ALA A 70 9.49 -18.59 -21.05
C ALA A 70 9.92 -18.25 -19.62
N ARG A 71 9.77 -16.98 -19.21
CA ARG A 71 10.05 -16.53 -17.84
C ARG A 71 9.24 -17.33 -16.80
N LYS A 72 7.94 -17.50 -17.02
CA LYS A 72 7.06 -18.29 -16.13
C LYS A 72 7.40 -19.77 -16.14
N PHE A 73 7.78 -20.32 -17.30
CA PHE A 73 8.19 -21.72 -17.44
C PHE A 73 9.42 -22.01 -16.59
N TYR A 74 10.50 -21.27 -16.81
CA TYR A 74 11.77 -21.49 -16.10
C TYR A 74 11.70 -21.13 -14.62
N GLN A 75 10.81 -20.21 -14.22
CA GLN A 75 10.53 -19.93 -12.81
C GLN A 75 10.05 -21.18 -12.05
N HIS A 76 9.29 -22.06 -12.70
CA HIS A 76 8.70 -23.25 -12.09
C HIS A 76 9.34 -24.58 -12.54
N ALA A 77 10.31 -24.55 -13.46
CA ALA A 77 10.96 -25.74 -14.00
C ALA A 77 11.64 -26.60 -12.90
N HIS A 78 12.24 -25.96 -11.88
CA HIS A 78 12.89 -26.63 -10.75
C HIS A 78 11.96 -27.55 -9.94
N GLU A 79 10.63 -27.38 -10.04
CA GLU A 79 9.65 -28.23 -9.35
C GLU A 79 9.47 -29.60 -10.04
N HIS A 80 9.99 -29.77 -11.24
CA HIS A 80 9.79 -30.95 -12.08
C HIS A 80 11.09 -31.71 -12.41
N THR A 81 12.24 -31.25 -11.90
CA THR A 81 13.53 -31.89 -12.11
C THR A 81 14.46 -31.65 -10.93
N ALA A 82 15.51 -32.46 -10.81
CA ALA A 82 16.58 -32.24 -9.84
C ALA A 82 17.28 -30.88 -10.07
N CYS A 83 17.74 -30.26 -8.97
CA CYS A 83 18.49 -29.00 -9.00
C CYS A 83 19.76 -29.09 -9.84
N THR A 84 20.38 -30.28 -9.92
CA THR A 84 21.56 -30.54 -10.76
C THR A 84 21.27 -30.32 -12.24
N ASN A 85 20.09 -30.72 -12.74
CA ASN A 85 19.71 -30.48 -14.14
C ASN A 85 19.47 -29.00 -14.41
N ILE A 86 18.93 -28.25 -13.43
CA ILE A 86 18.80 -26.79 -13.54
C ILE A 86 20.18 -26.13 -13.58
N ALA A 87 21.11 -26.54 -12.73
CA ALA A 87 22.49 -26.05 -12.74
C ALA A 87 23.19 -26.37 -14.08
N LYS A 88 22.99 -27.57 -14.63
CA LYS A 88 23.48 -27.92 -15.98
C LYS A 88 22.90 -27.01 -17.05
N LEU A 89 21.59 -26.77 -17.06
CA LEU A 89 20.96 -25.86 -18.02
C LEU A 89 21.54 -24.44 -17.93
N ILE A 90 21.80 -23.92 -16.73
CA ILE A 90 22.49 -22.63 -16.53
C ILE A 90 23.86 -22.63 -17.24
N HIS A 91 24.65 -23.70 -17.09
CA HIS A 91 25.97 -23.82 -17.73
C HIS A 91 25.90 -23.99 -19.25
N VAL A 92 24.90 -24.70 -19.75
CA VAL A 92 24.63 -24.88 -21.17
C VAL A 92 24.29 -23.55 -21.83
N ILE A 93 23.40 -22.76 -21.22
CA ILE A 93 23.06 -21.41 -21.73
C ILE A 93 24.29 -20.51 -21.69
N ARG A 94 25.10 -20.55 -20.62
CA ARG A 94 26.38 -19.83 -20.56
C ARG A 94 27.33 -20.24 -21.69
N HIS A 95 27.41 -21.53 -22.00
CA HIS A 95 28.25 -22.01 -23.10
C HIS A 95 27.77 -21.47 -24.45
N CYS A 96 26.45 -21.47 -24.69
CA CYS A 96 25.84 -20.86 -25.86
C CYS A 96 26.17 -19.36 -25.99
N LEU A 97 26.02 -18.59 -24.91
CA LEU A 97 26.39 -17.17 -24.89
C LEU A 97 27.88 -16.96 -25.23
N ASN A 98 28.77 -17.78 -24.67
CA ASN A 98 30.21 -17.71 -24.98
C ASN A 98 30.50 -18.06 -26.45
N ALA A 99 29.78 -19.02 -27.03
CA ALA A 99 29.92 -19.37 -28.44
C ALA A 99 29.53 -18.17 -29.33
N CYS A 100 28.43 -17.49 -29.01
CA CYS A 100 27.99 -16.29 -29.71
C CYS A 100 29.05 -15.18 -29.66
N ILE A 101 29.61 -14.91 -28.47
CA ILE A 101 30.66 -13.89 -28.30
C ILE A 101 31.93 -14.26 -29.11
N ARG A 102 32.40 -15.50 -29.01
CA ARG A 102 33.60 -15.94 -29.75
C ARG A 102 33.40 -15.85 -31.26
N LYS A 103 32.20 -16.14 -31.74
CA LYS A 103 31.84 -15.97 -33.15
C LYS A 103 31.93 -14.51 -33.57
N ALA A 104 31.32 -13.59 -32.81
CA ALA A 104 31.39 -12.16 -33.11
C ALA A 104 32.84 -11.61 -33.08
N ILE A 105 33.68 -12.08 -32.16
CA ILE A 105 35.10 -11.69 -32.11
C ILE A 105 35.84 -12.17 -33.36
N ARG A 106 35.61 -13.41 -33.82
CA ARG A 106 36.21 -13.94 -35.05
C ARG A 106 35.74 -13.17 -36.29
N GLU A 107 34.44 -12.90 -36.39
CA GLU A 107 33.85 -12.10 -37.47
C GLU A 107 34.39 -10.67 -37.52
N CYS A 108 34.79 -10.08 -36.39
CA CYS A 108 35.48 -8.78 -36.34
C CYS A 108 36.97 -8.82 -36.70
N GLN A 109 37.62 -9.99 -36.67
CA GLN A 109 39.08 -10.15 -36.82
C GLN A 109 39.49 -10.65 -38.22
N GLU A 110 38.59 -11.26 -38.98
CA GLU A 110 38.91 -11.91 -40.27
C GLU A 110 38.14 -11.27 -41.43
N ASP A 111 38.74 -10.27 -42.08
CA ASP A 111 38.37 -9.79 -43.44
C ASP A 111 39.07 -10.60 -44.55
N GLY A 112 39.62 -11.76 -44.22
CA GLY A 112 40.30 -12.60 -45.19
C GLY A 112 41.06 -13.74 -44.56
N GLU A 113 40.39 -14.87 -44.34
CA GLU A 113 40.89 -16.19 -44.74
C GLU A 113 39.81 -17.23 -44.45
N GLU A 114 39.38 -17.92 -45.51
CA GLU A 114 38.49 -19.07 -45.40
C GLU A 114 39.15 -20.17 -44.56
N ARG A 115 38.53 -20.63 -43.47
CA ARG A 115 38.80 -22.00 -42.99
C ARG A 115 37.76 -22.66 -42.07
N GLU A 116 37.53 -23.92 -42.43
CA GLU A 116 37.16 -25.12 -41.67
C GLU A 116 35.95 -25.06 -40.71
N LYS A 117 34.80 -25.48 -41.26
CA LYS A 117 33.57 -25.83 -40.56
C LYS A 117 33.71 -27.18 -39.85
N GLU A 118 34.23 -27.19 -38.63
CA GLU A 118 34.00 -28.32 -37.72
C GLU A 118 33.09 -27.90 -36.55
N ASN A 119 31.90 -28.53 -36.52
CA ASN A 119 30.86 -28.46 -35.50
C ASN A 119 30.16 -27.10 -35.30
N VAL A 120 29.60 -26.54 -36.38
CA VAL A 120 28.62 -25.45 -36.29
C VAL A 120 27.30 -26.02 -35.76
N SER A 121 26.96 -25.75 -34.49
CA SER A 121 25.66 -26.14 -33.94
C SER A 121 24.52 -25.37 -34.63
N VAL A 122 23.30 -25.91 -34.62
CA VAL A 122 22.11 -25.21 -35.21
C VAL A 122 21.90 -23.85 -34.54
N LEU A 123 22.27 -23.75 -33.26
CA LEU A 123 22.23 -22.53 -32.47
C LEU A 123 23.22 -21.47 -32.98
N ASP A 124 24.42 -21.88 -33.41
CA ASP A 124 25.44 -20.97 -33.94
C ASP A 124 25.04 -20.31 -35.27
N LYS A 125 24.09 -20.91 -36.01
CA LYS A 125 23.50 -20.32 -37.23
C LYS A 125 22.35 -19.36 -36.93
N THR A 126 21.70 -19.49 -35.78
CA THR A 126 20.43 -18.81 -35.46
C THR A 126 20.62 -17.64 -34.50
N LEU A 127 21.59 -17.72 -33.58
CA LEU A 127 21.88 -16.66 -32.63
C LEU A 127 23.06 -15.79 -33.06
N SER A 128 22.93 -14.49 -32.80
CA SER A 128 23.99 -13.51 -32.95
C SER A 128 24.00 -12.59 -31.73
N VAL A 129 25.18 -12.11 -31.37
CA VAL A 129 25.38 -11.12 -30.29
C VAL A 129 24.63 -9.82 -30.60
N HIS A 130 24.39 -9.53 -31.88
CA HIS A 130 23.62 -8.37 -32.32
C HIS A 130 22.12 -8.49 -32.05
N ASP A 131 21.59 -9.70 -31.81
CA ASP A 131 20.21 -9.89 -31.35
C ASP A 131 20.14 -9.70 -29.82
N ALA A 132 20.18 -8.43 -29.41
CA ALA A 132 20.15 -8.03 -28.01
C ALA A 132 18.94 -8.62 -27.26
N ALA A 133 17.80 -8.80 -27.94
CA ALA A 133 16.58 -9.28 -27.31
C ALA A 133 16.61 -10.79 -27.02
N SER A 134 17.27 -11.60 -27.86
CA SER A 134 17.54 -13.01 -27.54
C SER A 134 18.63 -13.17 -26.49
N MET A 135 19.70 -12.37 -26.55
CA MET A 135 20.78 -12.39 -25.54
C MET A 135 20.28 -12.00 -24.15
N ALA A 136 19.51 -10.91 -24.06
CA ALA A 136 18.83 -10.49 -22.83
C ALA A 136 17.93 -11.60 -22.29
N GLY A 137 17.13 -12.24 -23.15
CA GLY A 137 16.26 -13.34 -22.76
C GLY A 137 17.01 -14.55 -22.19
N LEU A 138 18.14 -14.92 -22.78
CA LEU A 138 18.97 -16.02 -22.27
C LEU A 138 19.64 -15.68 -20.93
N LEU A 139 20.17 -14.47 -20.79
CA LEU A 139 20.71 -13.96 -19.52
C LEU A 139 19.65 -13.92 -18.42
N GLU A 140 18.44 -13.48 -18.76
CA GLU A 140 17.29 -13.45 -17.85
C GLU A 140 16.89 -14.87 -17.41
N VAL A 141 16.87 -15.84 -18.34
CA VAL A 141 16.62 -17.24 -17.99
C VAL A 141 17.69 -17.79 -17.05
N ILE A 142 18.98 -17.48 -17.25
CA ILE A 142 20.05 -17.84 -16.30
C ILE A 142 19.73 -17.30 -14.91
N VAL A 143 19.37 -16.02 -14.79
CA VAL A 143 19.03 -15.38 -13.51
C VAL A 143 17.83 -16.07 -12.85
N ILE A 144 16.77 -16.36 -13.60
CA ILE A 144 15.55 -17.02 -13.10
C ILE A 144 15.89 -18.43 -12.60
N LEU A 145 16.62 -19.21 -13.40
CA LEU A 145 17.01 -20.57 -13.06
C LEU A 145 17.90 -20.58 -11.81
N TRP A 146 18.92 -19.74 -11.75
CA TRP A 146 19.80 -19.64 -10.58
C TRP A 146 18.99 -19.27 -9.33
N LYS A 147 18.14 -18.25 -9.43
CA LYS A 147 17.26 -17.83 -8.32
C LYS A 147 16.36 -18.97 -7.84
N SER A 148 15.86 -19.80 -8.74
CA SER A 148 14.98 -20.93 -8.42
C SER A 148 15.66 -22.03 -7.58
N ILE A 149 16.97 -22.24 -7.78
CA ILE A 149 17.77 -23.23 -7.04
C ILE A 149 18.70 -22.59 -6.01
N HIS A 150 18.57 -21.29 -5.73
CA HIS A 150 19.50 -20.54 -4.90
C HIS A 150 19.73 -21.18 -3.53
N ARG A 151 18.66 -21.61 -2.84
CA ARG A 151 18.77 -22.29 -1.53
C ARG A 151 19.57 -23.60 -1.61
N SER A 152 19.33 -24.40 -2.65
CA SER A 152 20.07 -25.65 -2.88
C SER A 152 21.53 -25.40 -3.25
N MET A 153 21.81 -24.34 -4.02
CA MET A 153 23.16 -23.90 -4.32
C MET A 153 23.91 -23.42 -3.07
N GLU A 154 23.27 -22.67 -2.18
CA GLU A 154 23.87 -22.23 -0.91
C GLU A 154 24.25 -23.41 0.00
N SER A 155 23.49 -24.51 -0.03
CA SER A 155 23.80 -25.72 0.75
C SER A 155 25.00 -26.52 0.23
N ASN A 156 25.33 -26.41 -1.06
CA ASN A 156 26.44 -27.13 -1.70
C ASN A 156 27.56 -26.16 -2.09
N LYS A 157 28.53 -25.98 -1.19
CA LYS A 157 29.64 -25.03 -1.35
C LYS A 157 30.49 -25.30 -2.59
N GLU A 158 30.73 -26.55 -2.96
CA GLU A 158 31.54 -26.93 -4.11
C GLU A 158 30.83 -26.58 -5.44
N ALA A 159 29.57 -27.00 -5.58
CA ALA A 159 28.78 -26.70 -6.77
C ALA A 159 28.56 -25.18 -6.96
N ARG A 160 28.38 -24.47 -5.84
CA ARG A 160 28.34 -23.00 -5.82
C ARG A 160 29.67 -22.39 -6.26
N GLY A 161 30.79 -22.80 -5.65
CA GLY A 161 32.12 -22.31 -5.99
C GLY A 161 32.47 -22.54 -7.46
N TYR A 162 32.17 -23.73 -7.99
CA TYR A 162 32.34 -24.06 -9.40
C TYR A 162 31.51 -23.13 -10.30
N THR A 163 30.22 -22.96 -10.00
CA THR A 163 29.33 -22.14 -10.82
C THR A 163 29.73 -20.67 -10.79
N VAL A 164 30.02 -20.13 -9.62
CA VAL A 164 30.53 -18.76 -9.45
C VAL A 164 31.83 -18.58 -10.24
N GLY A 165 32.80 -19.49 -10.12
CA GLY A 165 34.07 -19.39 -10.85
C GLY A 165 33.89 -19.39 -12.37
N LYS A 166 32.99 -20.23 -12.89
CA LYS A 166 32.70 -20.28 -14.34
C LYS A 166 32.05 -19.01 -14.88
N PHE A 167 31.19 -18.35 -14.10
CA PHE A 167 30.61 -17.06 -14.50
C PHE A 167 31.56 -15.89 -14.29
N ALA A 168 32.28 -15.85 -13.16
CA ALA A 168 33.27 -14.82 -12.86
C ALA A 168 34.30 -14.67 -14.00
N SER A 169 34.76 -15.78 -14.57
CA SER A 169 35.73 -15.78 -15.68
C SER A 169 35.22 -15.17 -16.99
N VAL A 170 33.91 -15.10 -17.21
CA VAL A 170 33.32 -14.61 -18.48
C VAL A 170 32.61 -13.26 -18.35
N LEU A 171 32.29 -12.85 -17.12
CA LEU A 171 31.58 -11.60 -16.85
C LEU A 171 32.26 -10.33 -17.39
N PRO A 172 33.60 -10.17 -17.32
CA PRO A 172 34.26 -9.00 -17.91
C PRO A 172 33.99 -8.87 -19.41
N GLU A 173 34.03 -10.00 -20.14
CA GLU A 173 33.73 -10.00 -21.57
C GLU A 173 32.24 -9.76 -21.84
N TYR A 174 31.36 -10.32 -21.01
CA TYR A 174 29.90 -10.07 -21.12
C TYR A 174 29.59 -8.59 -20.95
N LEU A 175 30.19 -7.93 -19.95
CA LEU A 175 30.01 -6.49 -19.72
C LEU A 175 30.60 -5.63 -20.84
N LYS A 176 31.63 -6.11 -21.54
CA LYS A 176 32.22 -5.43 -22.69
C LYS A 176 31.37 -5.57 -23.94
N VAL A 177 30.81 -6.75 -24.18
CA VAL A 177 30.09 -7.08 -25.41
C VAL A 177 28.61 -6.70 -25.33
N PHE A 178 27.94 -6.98 -24.21
CA PHE A 178 26.51 -6.71 -24.05
C PHE A 178 26.25 -5.32 -23.47
N GLN A 179 26.35 -4.30 -24.33
CA GLN A 179 26.14 -2.89 -23.95
C GLN A 179 24.67 -2.45 -23.93
N ASP A 180 23.76 -3.26 -24.45
CA ASP A 180 22.32 -2.98 -24.43
C ASP A 180 21.77 -3.05 -22.99
N ASP A 181 20.92 -2.09 -22.61
CA ASP A 181 20.40 -1.97 -21.24
C ASP A 181 19.53 -3.15 -20.82
N HIS A 182 18.85 -3.81 -21.78
CA HIS A 182 18.11 -5.05 -21.53
C HIS A 182 19.03 -6.22 -21.17
N CYS A 183 20.29 -6.19 -21.60
CA CYS A 183 21.30 -7.19 -21.21
C CYS A 183 22.03 -6.81 -19.91
N LYS A 184 22.31 -5.52 -19.67
CA LYS A 184 22.96 -5.05 -18.43
C LYS A 184 22.17 -5.42 -17.18
N THR A 185 20.85 -5.24 -17.21
CA THR A 185 19.97 -5.54 -16.07
C THR A 185 20.12 -6.98 -15.56
N PRO A 186 19.93 -8.05 -16.37
CA PRO A 186 20.13 -9.41 -15.91
C PRO A 186 21.59 -9.71 -15.55
N LEU A 187 22.59 -9.05 -16.16
CA LEU A 187 24.00 -9.19 -15.75
C LEU A 187 24.23 -8.64 -14.34
N PHE A 188 23.68 -7.47 -14.01
CA PHE A 188 23.78 -6.88 -12.67
C PHE A 188 23.07 -7.76 -11.63
N VAL A 189 21.87 -8.24 -11.93
CA VAL A 189 21.17 -9.20 -11.05
C VAL A 189 21.96 -10.49 -10.89
N LEU A 190 22.57 -11.02 -11.95
CA LEU A 190 23.41 -12.20 -11.90
C LEU A 190 24.62 -12.00 -10.97
N MET A 191 25.28 -10.83 -11.04
CA MET A 191 26.38 -10.47 -10.16
C MET A 191 25.96 -10.36 -8.69
N SER A 192 24.72 -9.94 -8.40
CA SER A 192 24.17 -9.95 -7.04
C SER A 192 24.11 -11.35 -6.40
N PHE A 193 24.12 -12.43 -7.19
CA PHE A 193 24.12 -13.81 -6.68
C PHE A 193 25.53 -14.33 -6.34
N MET A 194 26.56 -13.55 -6.65
CA MET A 194 27.96 -13.90 -6.46
C MET A 194 28.59 -13.02 -5.36
N PRO A 195 29.64 -13.48 -4.68
CA PRO A 195 30.40 -12.63 -3.77
C PRO A 195 31.10 -11.50 -4.54
N ALA A 196 31.25 -10.32 -3.93
CA ALA A 196 31.94 -9.18 -4.54
C ALA A 196 33.36 -9.51 -5.05
N SER A 197 34.07 -10.40 -4.34
CA SER A 197 35.40 -10.87 -4.71
C SER A 197 35.46 -11.62 -6.06
N ALA A 198 34.33 -12.11 -6.57
CA ALA A 198 34.26 -12.75 -7.89
C ALA A 198 34.22 -11.74 -9.04
N VAL A 199 33.89 -10.47 -8.77
CA VAL A 199 33.74 -9.40 -9.77
C VAL A 199 34.41 -8.09 -9.33
N PRO A 200 35.71 -8.10 -8.96
CA PRO A 200 36.36 -6.98 -8.28
C PRO A 200 36.37 -5.68 -9.12
N ALA A 201 36.56 -5.78 -10.43
CA ALA A 201 36.57 -4.61 -11.33
C ALA A 201 35.22 -3.87 -11.34
N PHE A 202 34.12 -4.62 -11.26
CA PHE A 202 32.78 -4.06 -11.18
C PHE A 202 32.47 -3.62 -9.74
N SER A 203 32.68 -4.48 -8.74
CA SER A 203 32.27 -4.23 -7.35
C SER A 203 32.93 -2.98 -6.76
N CYS A 204 34.20 -2.72 -7.07
CA CYS A 204 34.92 -1.53 -6.61
C CYS A 204 34.39 -0.22 -7.24
N GLY A 205 33.77 -0.31 -8.43
CA GLY A 205 33.23 0.84 -9.16
C GLY A 205 31.77 1.18 -8.85
N VAL A 206 31.01 0.29 -8.20
CA VAL A 206 29.56 0.48 -8.00
C VAL A 206 29.25 1.76 -7.20
N ILE A 207 29.96 1.99 -6.09
CA ILE A 207 29.72 3.20 -5.27
C ILE A 207 30.07 4.48 -6.02
N SER A 208 31.14 4.49 -6.83
CA SER A 208 31.49 5.67 -7.62
C SER A 208 30.47 5.91 -8.73
N THR A 209 29.93 4.85 -9.34
CA THR A 209 28.85 4.95 -10.32
C THR A 209 27.59 5.53 -9.67
N LEU A 210 27.16 5.00 -8.53
CA LEU A 210 26.00 5.52 -7.78
C LEU A 210 26.19 6.98 -7.35
N ARG A 211 27.40 7.36 -6.96
CA ARG A 211 27.76 8.73 -6.56
C ARG A 211 27.67 9.71 -7.73
N ASN A 212 28.05 9.27 -8.93
CA ASN A 212 28.14 10.12 -10.11
C ASN A 212 26.81 10.25 -10.88
N GLN A 213 25.77 9.52 -10.50
CA GLN A 213 24.43 9.66 -11.09
C GLN A 213 23.89 11.09 -10.99
N GLU A 214 23.23 11.56 -12.05
CA GLU A 214 22.58 12.88 -12.10
C GLU A 214 21.25 12.85 -11.34
N GLU A 215 20.90 13.95 -10.65
CA GLU A 215 19.57 14.11 -10.05
C GLU A 215 18.52 14.30 -11.14
N GLY A 216 17.36 13.66 -10.99
CA GLY A 216 16.27 13.72 -11.97
C GLY A 216 16.42 12.80 -13.18
N ALA A 217 17.47 11.97 -13.25
CA ALA A 217 17.60 10.96 -14.30
C ALA A 217 16.42 9.95 -14.22
N ALA A 218 15.75 9.72 -15.35
CA ALA A 218 14.66 8.73 -15.45
C ALA A 218 15.16 7.28 -15.33
N ASP A 219 16.47 7.07 -15.49
CA ASP A 219 17.11 5.76 -15.44
C ASP A 219 17.08 5.16 -14.01
N ARG A 220 16.57 3.94 -13.91
CA ARG A 220 16.50 3.15 -12.67
C ARG A 220 17.65 2.16 -12.55
N SER A 221 18.74 2.33 -13.30
CA SER A 221 19.94 1.49 -13.22
C SER A 221 20.48 1.34 -11.78
N TYR A 222 20.33 2.38 -10.95
CA TYR A 222 20.70 2.34 -9.54
C TYR A 222 20.03 1.20 -8.75
N CYS A 223 18.83 0.75 -9.12
CA CYS A 223 18.11 -0.32 -8.42
C CYS A 223 18.95 -1.60 -8.33
N THR A 224 19.47 -2.05 -9.48
CA THR A 224 20.28 -3.28 -9.55
C THR A 224 21.66 -3.12 -8.91
N LEU A 225 22.22 -1.90 -8.92
CA LEU A 225 23.47 -1.58 -8.23
C LEU A 225 23.31 -1.62 -6.70
N LEU A 226 22.20 -1.08 -6.19
CA LEU A 226 21.83 -1.18 -4.77
C LEU A 226 21.58 -2.64 -4.37
N ASP A 227 20.89 -3.43 -5.20
CA ASP A 227 20.69 -4.87 -4.97
C ASP A 227 22.03 -5.61 -4.84
N CYS A 228 23.01 -5.28 -5.68
CA CYS A 228 24.36 -5.85 -5.60
C CYS A 228 25.03 -5.51 -4.27
N LEU A 229 25.08 -4.22 -3.90
CA LEU A 229 25.71 -3.79 -2.65
C LEU A 229 25.05 -4.39 -1.42
N CYS A 230 23.71 -4.49 -1.39
CA CYS A 230 22.99 -5.17 -0.31
C CYS A 230 23.35 -6.65 -0.25
N SER A 231 23.36 -7.34 -1.39
CA SER A 231 23.68 -8.77 -1.47
C SER A 231 25.12 -9.09 -1.08
N TRP A 232 26.04 -8.14 -1.27
CA TRP A 232 27.44 -8.23 -0.86
C TRP A 232 27.70 -7.81 0.59
N GLY A 233 26.68 -7.35 1.33
CA GLY A 233 26.84 -6.87 2.71
C GLY A 233 27.47 -5.47 2.81
N HIS A 234 27.49 -4.71 1.72
CA HIS A 234 28.08 -3.37 1.62
C HIS A 234 27.08 -2.23 1.88
N VAL A 235 25.97 -2.50 2.56
CA VAL A 235 24.94 -1.50 2.90
C VAL A 235 25.49 -0.33 3.72
N GLY A 236 26.56 -0.55 4.48
CA GLY A 236 27.25 0.51 5.22
C GLY A 236 27.81 1.62 4.33
N HIS A 237 28.29 1.29 3.13
CA HIS A 237 28.78 2.28 2.16
C HIS A 237 27.64 3.05 1.48
N ILE A 238 26.49 2.40 1.31
CA ILE A 238 25.28 3.09 0.83
C ILE A 238 24.83 4.10 1.88
N LEU A 239 24.80 3.72 3.15
CA LEU A 239 24.44 4.62 4.25
C LEU A 239 25.40 5.79 4.38
N GLU A 240 26.71 5.57 4.22
CA GLU A 240 27.69 6.66 4.20
C GLU A 240 27.41 7.63 3.06
N LEU A 241 27.21 7.12 1.84
CA LEU A 241 26.88 7.95 0.67
C LEU A 241 25.59 8.76 0.85
N VAL A 242 24.55 8.14 1.41
CA VAL A 242 23.26 8.80 1.67
C VAL A 242 23.42 9.87 2.75
N CYS A 243 24.07 9.56 3.88
CA CYS A 243 24.27 10.52 4.95
C CYS A 243 25.14 11.70 4.51
N ASP A 244 26.16 11.48 3.68
CA ASP A 244 26.98 12.54 3.08
C ASP A 244 26.17 13.54 2.23
N TRP A 245 25.01 13.13 1.71
CA TRP A 245 24.12 13.95 0.88
C TRP A 245 22.93 14.53 1.65
N LEU A 246 22.67 14.07 2.87
CA LEU A 246 21.60 14.59 3.70
C LEU A 246 22.15 15.68 4.65
N PRO A 247 21.31 16.63 5.08
CA PRO A 247 21.74 17.65 6.02
C PRO A 247 22.12 17.06 7.37
N GLU A 248 23.20 17.57 7.95
CA GLU A 248 23.59 17.31 9.34
C GLU A 248 22.98 18.37 10.27
N GLU A 249 22.61 17.97 11.49
CA GLU A 249 22.30 18.91 12.58
C GLU A 249 23.53 19.81 12.82
N GLN A 250 23.42 21.11 12.54
CA GLN A 250 24.46 22.05 12.96
C GLN A 250 24.48 22.08 14.50
N PRO A 251 25.60 21.79 15.16
CA PRO A 251 25.68 21.96 16.60
C PRO A 251 25.38 23.43 16.92
N GLN A 252 24.41 23.66 17.81
CA GLN A 252 24.11 24.99 18.36
C GLN A 252 25.43 25.70 18.65
N ARG A 253 25.65 26.86 18.03
CA ARG A 253 26.83 27.70 18.24
C ARG A 253 26.89 28.11 19.71
N LYS A 254 27.46 27.27 20.55
CA LYS A 254 28.01 27.68 21.84
C LYS A 254 29.28 28.45 21.50
N SER A 255 29.21 29.76 21.66
CA SER A 255 30.35 30.65 21.64
C SER A 255 31.32 30.24 22.75
N SER A 256 32.35 29.46 22.41
CA SER A 256 33.55 29.35 23.24
C SER A 256 34.76 29.24 22.33
N SER A 257 35.70 30.13 22.59
CA SER A 257 36.90 30.45 21.83
C SER A 257 37.90 29.30 21.69
N ALA A 258 38.68 29.41 20.60
CA ALA A 258 40.01 28.84 20.38
C ALA A 258 40.19 27.31 20.47
N SER A 259 40.15 26.64 19.31
CA SER A 259 41.03 25.48 19.07
C SER A 259 41.24 25.21 17.57
N LYS A 260 42.49 25.42 17.15
CA LYS A 260 43.24 24.82 16.04
C LYS A 260 42.52 24.63 14.69
N ARG A 261 42.91 25.47 13.72
CA ARG A 261 42.80 25.26 12.27
C ARG A 261 43.22 23.82 11.91
N LYS A 262 42.26 22.91 11.81
CA LYS A 262 42.35 21.77 10.89
C LYS A 262 41.93 22.31 9.54
N VAL A 263 42.84 22.28 8.57
CA VAL A 263 42.53 22.52 7.16
C VAL A 263 41.49 21.48 6.75
N ARG A 264 40.21 21.86 6.77
CA ARG A 264 39.16 21.13 6.07
C ARG A 264 39.40 21.39 4.59
N ILE A 265 39.86 20.36 3.88
CA ILE A 265 39.73 20.34 2.43
C ILE A 265 38.22 20.38 2.17
N HIS A 266 37.71 21.57 1.84
CA HIS A 266 36.36 21.71 1.31
C HIS A 266 36.38 21.12 -0.08
N ASP A 267 36.17 19.81 -0.15
CA ASP A 267 35.70 19.18 -1.37
C ASP A 267 34.31 19.77 -1.63
N THR A 268 34.23 20.78 -2.49
CA THR A 268 33.00 21.41 -3.00
C THR A 268 32.24 20.39 -3.85
N ARG A 269 31.79 19.32 -3.20
CA ARG A 269 31.03 18.25 -3.84
C ARG A 269 29.54 18.66 -3.84
N PRO A 270 28.84 18.48 -4.96
CA PRO A 270 27.40 18.76 -5.00
C PRO A 270 26.68 17.81 -4.04
N VAL A 271 25.92 18.39 -3.11
CA VAL A 271 25.00 17.67 -2.24
C VAL A 271 23.84 17.18 -3.11
N LYS A 272 23.47 15.90 -3.02
CA LYS A 272 22.42 15.27 -3.84
C LYS A 272 21.28 14.70 -2.99
N PRO A 273 20.50 15.56 -2.30
CA PRO A 273 19.53 15.11 -1.31
C PRO A 273 18.38 14.33 -1.96
N GLU A 274 17.97 14.64 -3.20
CA GLU A 274 16.88 13.92 -3.85
C GLU A 274 17.28 12.48 -4.17
N LEU A 275 18.49 12.30 -4.68
CA LEU A 275 19.04 10.98 -4.99
C LEU A 275 19.21 10.12 -3.72
N ALA A 276 19.64 10.73 -2.62
CA ALA A 276 19.69 10.06 -1.32
C ALA A 276 18.32 9.50 -0.91
N LEU A 277 17.25 10.30 -1.03
CA LEU A 277 15.90 9.86 -0.70
C LEU A 277 15.39 8.76 -1.65
N VAL A 278 15.69 8.86 -2.95
CA VAL A 278 15.36 7.82 -3.95
C VAL A 278 16.00 6.48 -3.57
N TYR A 279 17.28 6.49 -3.22
CA TYR A 279 17.99 5.27 -2.81
C TYR A 279 17.38 4.69 -1.53
N MET A 280 17.11 5.53 -0.53
CA MET A 280 16.51 5.09 0.72
C MET A 280 15.11 4.51 0.54
N GLU A 281 14.28 5.13 -0.30
CA GLU A 281 12.95 4.61 -0.62
C GLU A 281 13.03 3.25 -1.32
N TYR A 282 13.94 3.09 -2.27
CA TYR A 282 14.17 1.80 -2.92
C TYR A 282 14.59 0.72 -1.91
N LEU A 283 15.52 1.03 -1.01
CA LEU A 283 15.96 0.10 0.04
C LEU A 283 14.82 -0.32 0.97
N LEU A 284 13.95 0.61 1.39
CA LEU A 284 12.85 0.32 2.31
C LEU A 284 11.68 -0.44 1.65
N THR A 285 11.44 -0.21 0.36
CA THR A 285 10.34 -0.85 -0.39
C THR A 285 10.66 -2.29 -0.81
N HIS A 286 11.95 -2.67 -0.92
CA HIS A 286 12.38 -3.99 -1.37
C HIS A 286 12.72 -4.90 -0.17
N PRO A 287 11.98 -6.00 0.08
CA PRO A 287 12.10 -6.76 1.33
C PRO A 287 13.51 -7.24 1.70
N LYS A 288 14.28 -7.73 0.72
CA LYS A 288 15.66 -8.17 0.93
C LYS A 288 16.60 -7.01 1.29
N ASN A 289 16.50 -5.92 0.56
CA ASN A 289 17.33 -4.74 0.78
C ASN A 289 16.98 -4.07 2.11
N ARG A 290 15.69 -4.06 2.47
CA ARG A 290 15.22 -3.59 3.78
C ARG A 290 15.82 -4.42 4.90
N GLU A 291 15.86 -5.75 4.77
CA GLU A 291 16.50 -6.61 5.76
C GLU A 291 18.00 -6.30 5.90
N CYS A 292 18.70 -6.09 4.78
CA CYS A 292 20.10 -5.65 4.78
C CYS A 292 20.27 -4.28 5.46
N LEU A 293 19.44 -3.29 5.12
CA LEU A 293 19.47 -1.96 5.73
C LEU A 293 19.26 -2.03 7.25
N LEU A 294 18.26 -2.77 7.70
CA LEU A 294 17.94 -2.94 9.13
C LEU A 294 18.97 -3.81 9.88
N SER A 295 19.90 -4.45 9.18
CA SER A 295 21.04 -5.14 9.78
C SER A 295 22.22 -4.20 10.06
N ALA A 296 22.18 -2.96 9.56
CA ALA A 296 23.23 -1.98 9.81
C ALA A 296 23.30 -1.58 11.30
N PRO A 297 24.46 -1.07 11.77
CA PRO A 297 24.60 -0.63 13.15
C PRO A 297 23.56 0.43 13.53
N GLN A 298 22.90 0.25 14.68
CA GLN A 298 21.84 1.14 15.17
C GLN A 298 22.26 2.62 15.21
N LYS A 299 23.52 2.91 15.55
CA LYS A 299 24.07 4.28 15.54
C LYS A 299 23.97 4.95 14.16
N LYS A 300 24.25 4.20 13.07
CA LYS A 300 24.14 4.72 11.70
C LYS A 300 22.67 4.92 11.31
N LEU A 301 21.79 4.01 11.71
CA LEU A 301 20.34 4.12 11.46
C LEU A 301 19.71 5.31 12.21
N ASN A 302 20.12 5.55 13.45
CA ASN A 302 19.66 6.70 14.23
C ASN A 302 20.20 8.02 13.65
N HIS A 303 21.44 8.04 13.15
CA HIS A 303 21.98 9.21 12.47
C HIS A 303 21.20 9.53 11.18
N LEU A 304 20.89 8.52 10.37
CA LEU A 304 20.02 8.67 9.21
C LEU A 304 18.63 9.20 9.59
N LEU A 305 18.03 8.66 10.66
CA LEU A 305 16.71 9.08 11.11
C LEU A 305 16.68 10.57 11.51
N LYS A 306 17.74 11.05 12.19
CA LYS A 306 17.94 12.47 12.52
C LYS A 306 18.14 13.35 11.29
N ALA A 307 18.94 12.89 10.32
CA ALA A 307 19.15 13.62 9.07
C ALA A 307 17.83 13.81 8.30
N LEU A 308 16.96 12.78 8.29
CA LEU A 308 15.62 12.88 7.71
C LEU A 308 14.67 13.76 8.55
N GLU A 309 14.86 13.83 9.87
CA GLU A 309 14.04 14.67 10.77
C GLU A 309 14.20 16.17 10.49
N MET A 310 15.35 16.60 9.95
CA MET A 310 15.59 17.99 9.53
C MET A 310 14.54 18.52 8.54
N SER A 311 13.84 17.63 7.83
CA SER A 311 12.70 17.98 6.99
C SER A 311 11.59 18.70 7.74
N LYS A 312 11.37 18.43 9.03
CA LYS A 312 10.38 19.13 9.86
C LYS A 312 10.67 20.63 9.94
N VAL A 313 11.95 21.01 10.07
CA VAL A 313 12.37 22.42 10.15
C VAL A 313 12.11 23.14 8.83
N ASP A 314 12.44 22.50 7.70
CA ASP A 314 12.17 23.07 6.38
C ASP A 314 10.67 23.20 6.12
N LEU A 315 9.87 22.19 6.50
CA LEU A 315 8.41 22.23 6.38
C LEU A 315 7.79 23.32 7.27
N GLU A 316 8.29 23.53 8.50
CA GLU A 316 7.88 24.65 9.34
C GLU A 316 8.18 26.00 8.67
N SER A 317 9.37 26.16 8.09
CA SER A 317 9.77 27.38 7.40
C SER A 317 8.90 27.67 6.17
N ILE A 318 8.55 26.64 5.41
CA ILE A 318 7.66 26.74 4.24
C ILE A 318 6.25 27.16 4.67
N LEU A 319 5.72 26.59 5.76
CA LEU A 319 4.39 26.98 6.25
C LEU A 319 4.37 28.42 6.77
N GLN A 320 5.42 28.88 7.46
CA GLN A 320 5.46 30.21 8.08
C GLN A 320 5.67 31.38 7.11
N SER A 321 6.23 31.14 5.91
CA SER A 321 6.42 32.22 4.93
C SER A 321 6.39 31.70 3.49
N PRO A 322 5.67 32.37 2.56
CA PRO A 322 5.55 31.92 1.17
C PRO A 322 6.87 32.10 0.38
N ASP A 323 7.72 33.04 0.81
CA ASP A 323 9.10 33.21 0.33
C ASP A 323 10.13 32.45 1.19
N GLY A 324 9.66 31.61 2.12
CA GLY A 324 10.49 30.84 3.03
C GLY A 324 11.36 29.90 2.23
N LYS A 325 12.61 30.28 1.99
CA LYS A 325 13.58 29.42 1.33
C LYS A 325 13.97 28.35 2.33
N PRO A 326 13.55 27.09 2.11
CA PRO A 326 13.95 26.02 3.01
C PRO A 326 15.47 25.90 3.01
N GLN A 327 16.04 25.60 4.17
CA GLN A 327 17.48 25.68 4.37
C GLN A 327 18.18 24.45 3.78
N ASN A 328 17.54 23.28 3.82
CA ASN A 328 18.18 22.02 3.42
C ASN A 328 17.49 21.32 2.24
N PHE A 329 16.16 21.26 2.24
CA PHE A 329 15.38 20.52 1.24
C PHE A 329 14.44 21.42 0.44
N THR A 330 14.22 21.15 -0.85
CA THR A 330 13.06 21.75 -1.56
C THR A 330 11.75 21.25 -0.96
N GLU A 331 10.62 21.91 -1.23
CA GLU A 331 9.29 21.49 -0.72
C GLU A 331 9.00 19.99 -0.97
N ALA A 332 9.12 19.53 -2.22
CA ALA A 332 8.89 18.13 -2.57
C ALA A 332 9.90 17.18 -1.91
N THR A 333 11.17 17.58 -1.83
CA THR A 333 12.21 16.80 -1.15
C THR A 333 11.96 16.71 0.36
N ALA A 334 11.48 17.78 0.99
CA ALA A 334 11.17 17.85 2.41
C ALA A 334 9.99 16.94 2.76
N LEU A 335 8.91 16.96 1.98
CA LEU A 335 7.77 16.06 2.14
C LEU A 335 8.18 14.59 2.00
N ARG A 336 9.03 14.27 1.01
CA ARG A 336 9.56 12.92 0.82
C ARG A 336 10.47 12.48 1.98
N ALA A 337 11.34 13.36 2.46
CA ALA A 337 12.21 13.11 3.62
C ALA A 337 11.39 12.87 4.89
N PHE A 338 10.34 13.68 5.12
CA PHE A 338 9.41 13.50 6.24
C PHE A 338 8.68 12.16 6.16
N SER A 339 8.21 11.76 4.97
CA SER A 339 7.63 10.44 4.77
C SER A 339 8.61 9.31 5.06
N LEU A 340 9.88 9.44 4.66
CA LEU A 340 10.90 8.44 4.93
C LEU A 340 11.28 8.40 6.41
N HIS A 341 11.35 9.54 7.11
CA HIS A 341 11.53 9.63 8.55
C HIS A 341 10.45 8.82 9.29
N CYS A 342 9.19 9.09 8.95
CA CYS A 342 8.04 8.42 9.54
C CYS A 342 8.01 6.90 9.25
N ARG A 343 8.35 6.47 8.03
CA ARG A 343 8.36 5.04 7.68
C ARG A 343 9.56 4.31 8.27
N LEU A 344 10.72 4.94 8.31
CA LEU A 344 11.93 4.36 8.89
C LEU A 344 11.74 4.10 10.39
N SER A 345 11.12 5.01 11.14
CA SER A 345 10.85 4.81 12.57
C SER A 345 10.01 3.54 12.83
N ILE A 346 9.00 3.24 11.99
CA ILE A 346 8.23 1.98 12.08
C ILE A 346 9.13 0.77 11.85
N HIS A 347 9.95 0.80 10.80
CA HIS A 347 10.82 -0.32 10.48
C HIS A 347 11.86 -0.58 11.59
N LEU A 348 12.34 0.47 12.22
CA LEU A 348 13.22 0.38 13.40
C LEU A 348 12.44 -0.15 14.62
N GLN A 349 11.22 0.34 14.88
CA GLN A 349 10.37 -0.19 15.96
C GLN A 349 10.10 -1.69 15.78
N HIS A 350 9.80 -2.14 14.56
CA HIS A 350 9.60 -3.54 14.26
C HIS A 350 10.87 -4.37 14.48
N LYS A 351 12.04 -3.86 14.05
CA LYS A 351 13.32 -4.57 14.15
C LYS A 351 13.85 -4.65 15.59
N PHE A 352 13.71 -3.57 16.35
CA PHE A 352 14.27 -3.39 17.69
C PHE A 352 13.19 -3.42 18.79
N CYS A 353 12.05 -4.06 18.53
CA CYS A 353 10.89 -4.09 19.45
C CYS A 353 11.25 -4.59 20.86
N SER A 354 12.29 -5.41 21.02
CA SER A 354 12.80 -5.89 22.30
C SER A 354 13.50 -4.80 23.14
N GLU A 355 13.94 -3.71 22.51
CA GLU A 355 14.61 -2.57 23.16
C GLU A 355 13.61 -1.53 23.72
N GLY A 356 12.30 -1.82 23.65
CA GLY A 356 11.23 -0.99 24.22
C GLY A 356 10.52 -0.07 23.21
N LYS A 357 9.95 1.04 23.72
CA LYS A 357 9.15 2.02 22.95
C LYS A 357 9.97 3.09 22.21
N VAL A 358 11.27 2.89 22.06
CA VAL A 358 12.23 3.94 21.67
C VAL A 358 11.90 4.59 20.32
N TYR A 359 11.39 3.83 19.35
CA TYR A 359 11.07 4.36 18.02
C TYR A 359 9.60 4.74 17.87
N LEU A 360 8.72 4.17 18.69
CA LEU A 360 7.32 4.60 18.78
C LEU A 360 7.20 6.02 19.32
N SER A 361 8.03 6.40 20.31
CA SER A 361 8.05 7.77 20.85
C SER A 361 8.38 8.82 19.80
N ILE A 362 9.14 8.48 18.77
CA ILE A 362 9.46 9.40 17.66
C ILE A 362 8.20 9.75 16.86
N LEU A 363 7.27 8.81 16.70
CA LEU A 363 5.95 9.08 16.09
C LEU A 363 5.04 9.85 17.04
N GLU A 364 5.15 9.64 18.36
CA GLU A 364 4.44 10.44 19.36
C GLU A 364 4.93 11.89 19.31
N ASP A 365 6.25 12.12 19.35
CA ASP A 365 6.90 13.43 19.22
C ASP A 365 6.53 14.12 17.90
N THR A 366 6.43 13.34 16.81
CA THR A 366 5.97 13.85 15.51
C THR A 366 4.48 14.23 15.54
N GLY A 367 3.65 13.53 16.31
CA GLY A 367 2.25 13.89 16.55
C GLY A 367 2.12 15.21 17.31
N PHE A 368 2.91 15.39 18.39
CA PHE A 368 2.98 16.66 19.12
C PHE A 368 3.49 17.82 18.26
N TRP A 369 4.48 17.56 17.40
CA TRP A 369 4.94 18.53 16.41
C TRP A 369 3.84 18.92 15.43
N LEU A 370 3.10 17.94 14.90
CA LEU A 370 1.98 18.18 13.98
C LEU A 370 0.90 19.02 14.64
N GLU A 371 0.54 18.72 15.89
CA GLU A 371 -0.44 19.49 16.65
C GLU A 371 0.03 20.93 16.90
N SER A 372 1.26 21.11 17.38
CA SER A 372 1.79 22.41 17.80
C SER A 372 2.19 23.33 16.65
N LYS A 373 2.55 22.79 15.48
CA LYS A 373 3.08 23.56 14.34
C LYS A 373 2.16 23.57 13.13
N VAL A 374 1.54 22.44 12.81
CA VAL A 374 0.75 22.31 11.57
C VAL A 374 -0.73 22.61 11.84
N LEU A 375 -1.30 22.07 12.92
CA LEU A 375 -2.72 22.33 13.24
C LEU A 375 -2.93 23.76 13.75
N SER A 376 -2.03 24.28 14.59
CA SER A 376 -2.03 25.70 14.99
C SER A 376 -1.98 26.63 13.77
N PHE A 377 -1.09 26.34 12.82
CA PHE A 377 -1.02 27.06 11.56
C PHE A 377 -2.35 27.06 10.78
N ILE A 378 -3.04 25.92 10.71
CA ILE A 378 -4.34 25.83 10.03
C ILE A 378 -5.43 26.64 10.76
N GLN A 379 -5.33 26.79 12.09
CA GLN A 379 -6.30 27.51 12.91
C GLN A 379 -6.07 29.03 12.89
N ASP A 380 -4.82 29.46 12.87
CA ASP A 380 -4.44 30.87 13.07
C ASP A 380 -4.37 31.70 11.77
N GLN A 381 -4.36 31.05 10.60
CA GLN A 381 -4.11 31.71 9.31
C GLN A 381 -5.38 31.98 8.49
N GLU A 382 -5.30 33.01 7.65
CA GLU A 382 -6.38 33.40 6.74
C GLU A 382 -6.59 32.38 5.60
N GLU A 383 -7.81 32.33 5.06
CA GLU A 383 -8.19 31.31 4.06
C GLU A 383 -7.36 31.39 2.76
N GLU A 384 -6.98 32.60 2.33
CA GLU A 384 -6.14 32.78 1.13
C GLU A 384 -4.73 32.21 1.33
N TYR A 385 -4.14 32.43 2.51
CA TYR A 385 -2.83 31.90 2.86
C TYR A 385 -2.84 30.36 2.97
N LEU A 386 -3.91 29.80 3.51
CA LEU A 386 -4.15 28.36 3.58
C LEU A 386 -4.36 27.71 2.21
N ARG A 387 -4.80 28.47 1.19
CA ARG A 387 -4.90 27.95 -0.18
C ARG A 387 -3.54 27.78 -0.83
N LEU A 388 -2.60 28.70 -0.57
CA LEU A 388 -1.24 28.64 -1.12
C LEU A 388 -0.47 27.41 -0.60
N HIS A 389 -0.56 27.13 0.70
CA HIS A 389 0.19 26.04 1.34
C HIS A 389 -0.60 24.73 1.44
N ARG A 390 -1.69 24.60 0.66
CA ARG A 390 -2.63 23.48 0.75
C ARG A 390 -1.96 22.13 0.59
N VAL A 391 -1.10 21.99 -0.41
CA VAL A 391 -0.43 20.71 -0.71
C VAL A 391 0.43 20.28 0.47
N VAL A 392 1.22 21.20 1.02
CA VAL A 392 2.18 20.93 2.09
C VAL A 392 1.51 20.39 3.35
N TYR A 393 0.58 21.14 3.96
CA TYR A 393 -0.05 20.65 5.20
C TYR A 393 -0.92 19.42 4.96
N GLN A 394 -1.50 19.25 3.77
CA GLN A 394 -2.28 18.06 3.43
C GLN A 394 -1.41 16.81 3.36
N GLU A 395 -0.28 16.90 2.67
CA GLU A 395 0.65 15.77 2.56
C GLU A 395 1.32 15.43 3.89
N ILE A 396 1.63 16.42 4.73
CA ILE A 396 2.15 16.18 6.09
C ILE A 396 1.14 15.36 6.91
N ILE A 397 -0.10 15.84 7.03
CA ILE A 397 -1.15 15.19 7.83
C ILE A 397 -1.46 13.80 7.26
N GLN A 398 -1.63 13.69 5.94
CA GLN A 398 -1.92 12.43 5.28
C GLN A 398 -0.79 11.40 5.46
N THR A 399 0.46 11.82 5.34
CA THR A 399 1.63 10.96 5.52
C THR A 399 1.69 10.44 6.95
N TYR A 400 1.57 11.33 7.94
CA TYR A 400 1.59 10.97 9.35
C TYR A 400 0.47 9.98 9.70
N LEU A 401 -0.79 10.32 9.36
CA LEU A 401 -1.94 9.47 9.64
C LEU A 401 -1.85 8.10 8.95
N THR A 402 -1.34 8.05 7.71
CA THR A 402 -1.17 6.77 6.98
C THR A 402 -0.16 5.87 7.68
N VAL A 403 0.98 6.44 8.08
CA VAL A 403 2.03 5.74 8.84
C VAL A 403 1.47 5.24 10.17
N CYS A 404 0.79 6.08 10.94
CA CYS A 404 0.22 5.69 12.24
C CYS A 404 -0.88 4.63 12.11
N LYS A 405 -1.72 4.70 11.07
CA LYS A 405 -2.68 3.63 10.75
C LYS A 405 -1.97 2.30 10.49
N ASP A 406 -0.91 2.32 9.68
CA ASP A 406 -0.15 1.12 9.35
C ASP A 406 0.54 0.52 10.59
N VAL A 407 1.03 1.35 11.53
CA VAL A 407 1.57 0.92 12.84
C VAL A 407 0.53 0.14 13.65
N VAL A 408 -0.70 0.66 13.74
CA VAL A 408 -1.79 -0.02 14.46
C VAL A 408 -2.18 -1.31 13.74
N MET A 409 -2.27 -1.29 12.41
CA MET A 409 -2.62 -2.46 11.58
C MET A 409 -1.63 -3.62 11.78
N VAL A 410 -0.33 -3.35 11.85
CA VAL A 410 0.70 -4.38 12.09
C VAL A 410 0.88 -4.74 13.57
N GLY A 411 0.11 -4.13 14.47
CA GLY A 411 0.10 -4.45 15.91
C GLY A 411 1.28 -3.87 16.69
N LEU A 412 1.97 -2.84 16.18
CA LEU A 412 3.09 -2.18 16.87
C LEU A 412 2.65 -0.99 17.75
N GLY A 413 1.43 -0.48 17.56
CA GLY A 413 0.87 0.61 18.36
C GLY A 413 0.15 0.09 19.60
N ASP A 414 0.67 0.42 20.79
CA ASP A 414 0.02 0.08 22.05
C ASP A 414 -1.23 0.94 22.32
N CYS A 415 -2.00 0.59 23.36
CA CYS A 415 -3.24 1.31 23.69
C CYS A 415 -3.00 2.81 23.94
N ARG A 416 -1.87 3.19 24.56
CA ARG A 416 -1.54 4.59 24.81
C ARG A 416 -1.31 5.37 23.52
N PHE A 417 -0.52 4.82 22.59
CA PHE A 417 -0.30 5.40 21.28
C PHE A 417 -1.61 5.52 20.50
N GLN A 418 -2.47 4.49 20.55
CA GLN A 418 -3.79 4.54 19.91
C GLN A 418 -4.66 5.67 20.46
N ILE A 419 -4.70 5.85 21.78
CA ILE A 419 -5.43 6.97 22.42
C ILE A 419 -4.92 8.32 21.92
N GLN A 420 -3.60 8.53 21.90
CA GLN A 420 -3.01 9.79 21.41
C GLN A 420 -3.28 10.01 19.92
N LEU A 421 -3.16 8.96 19.10
CA LEU A 421 -3.51 9.01 17.68
C LEU A 421 -4.95 9.45 17.45
N LEU A 422 -5.88 8.95 18.24
CA LEU A 422 -7.28 9.35 18.17
C LEU A 422 -7.49 10.79 18.65
N GLN A 423 -6.75 11.26 19.65
CA GLN A 423 -6.79 12.66 20.09
C GLN A 423 -6.30 13.61 18.98
N TRP A 424 -5.18 13.30 18.32
CA TRP A 424 -4.72 14.08 17.16
C TRP A 424 -5.71 14.00 16.00
N SER A 425 -6.30 12.83 15.76
CA SER A 425 -7.37 12.65 14.75
C SER A 425 -8.57 13.55 15.06
N LEU A 426 -8.96 13.65 16.33
CA LEU A 426 -10.02 14.55 16.78
C LEU A 426 -9.64 16.02 16.50
N GLY A 427 -8.43 16.44 16.85
CA GLY A 427 -7.90 17.78 16.56
C GLY A 427 -7.95 18.10 15.06
N ILE A 428 -7.55 17.16 14.20
CA ILE A 428 -7.62 17.30 12.74
C ILE A 428 -9.07 17.46 12.26
N THR A 429 -10.03 16.68 12.79
CA THR A 429 -11.44 16.81 12.41
C THR A 429 -12.08 18.13 12.84
N HIS A 430 -11.54 18.81 13.85
CA HIS A 430 -11.99 20.14 14.27
C HIS A 430 -11.53 21.26 13.33
N THR A 431 -10.53 21.03 12.48
CA THR A 431 -10.08 22.03 11.52
C THR A 431 -11.10 22.23 10.39
N VAL A 432 -11.11 23.43 9.79
CA VAL A 432 -11.99 23.79 8.66
C VAL A 432 -11.83 22.83 7.47
N LYS A 433 -10.68 22.17 7.35
CA LYS A 433 -10.32 21.24 6.26
C LYS A 433 -10.26 19.77 6.72
N GLY A 434 -10.78 19.44 7.90
CA GLY A 434 -10.74 18.08 8.47
C GLY A 434 -11.43 17.02 7.61
N PHE A 435 -12.36 17.43 6.74
CA PHE A 435 -13.13 16.52 5.89
C PHE A 435 -12.30 15.77 4.84
N PHE A 436 -11.15 16.32 4.41
CA PHE A 436 -10.26 15.63 3.46
C PHE A 436 -9.74 14.31 4.02
N TYR A 437 -9.65 14.17 5.34
CA TYR A 437 -9.03 13.02 5.99
C TYR A 437 -10.05 11.99 6.47
N VAL A 438 -11.37 12.24 6.37
CA VAL A 438 -12.41 11.35 6.92
C VAL A 438 -12.25 9.90 6.46
N SER A 439 -11.96 9.67 5.17
CA SER A 439 -11.72 8.32 4.64
C SER A 439 -10.53 7.62 5.33
N LEU A 440 -9.44 8.35 5.60
CA LEU A 440 -8.26 7.80 6.25
C LEU A 440 -8.49 7.57 7.74
N LEU A 441 -9.18 8.51 8.39
CA LEU A 441 -9.50 8.42 9.81
C LEU A 441 -10.51 7.29 10.10
N LEU A 442 -11.48 7.03 9.22
CA LEU A 442 -12.31 5.82 9.30
C LEU A 442 -11.48 4.55 9.22
N GLY A 443 -10.43 4.55 8.39
CA GLY A 443 -9.43 3.49 8.36
C GLY A 443 -8.71 3.31 9.70
N ILE A 444 -8.31 4.41 10.36
CA ILE A 444 -7.71 4.38 11.71
C ILE A 444 -8.70 3.81 12.73
N LEU A 445 -9.95 4.27 12.75
CA LEU A 445 -10.97 3.76 13.66
C LEU A 445 -11.19 2.26 13.49
N LYS A 446 -11.21 1.77 12.24
CA LYS A 446 -11.28 0.34 11.93
C LYS A 446 -10.09 -0.43 12.51
N GLU A 447 -8.86 0.02 12.26
CA GLU A 447 -7.67 -0.69 12.76
C GLU A 447 -7.56 -0.65 14.29
N VAL A 448 -7.89 0.48 14.93
CA VAL A 448 -7.91 0.63 16.39
C VAL A 448 -8.97 -0.26 17.05
N THR A 449 -10.20 -0.24 16.52
CA THR A 449 -11.27 -1.11 17.05
C THR A 449 -10.96 -2.58 16.83
N GLY A 450 -10.32 -2.96 15.71
CA GLY A 450 -9.89 -4.33 15.45
C GLY A 450 -8.66 -4.79 16.24
N SER A 451 -7.79 -3.88 16.68
CA SER A 451 -6.56 -4.22 17.44
C SER A 451 -6.82 -4.37 18.95
N SER A 452 -7.78 -3.61 19.50
CA SER A 452 -8.10 -3.55 20.93
C SER A 452 -8.39 -4.90 21.59
N LEU A 453 -8.95 -5.88 20.87
CA LEU A 453 -9.23 -7.22 21.39
C LEU A 453 -8.03 -8.20 21.33
N LYS A 454 -6.99 -7.87 20.55
CA LYS A 454 -5.79 -8.72 20.39
C LYS A 454 -4.72 -8.44 21.45
N GLN A 455 -4.76 -7.27 22.06
CA GLN A 455 -3.87 -6.90 23.15
C GLN A 455 -4.46 -7.47 24.44
N LYS A 456 -3.71 -8.38 25.10
CA LYS A 456 -4.01 -8.75 26.49
C LYS A 456 -3.74 -7.51 27.34
N THR A 457 -4.78 -6.75 27.67
CA THR A 457 -4.62 -5.55 28.51
C THR A 457 -4.74 -5.94 29.98
N ASP A 458 -3.75 -5.59 30.79
CA ASP A 458 -3.75 -5.76 32.24
C ASP A 458 -4.63 -4.70 32.97
N SER A 459 -5.43 -3.89 32.23
CA SER A 459 -6.35 -2.89 32.80
C SER A 459 -7.57 -2.67 31.89
N ASP A 460 -8.77 -2.92 32.40
CA ASP A 460 -10.06 -2.67 31.70
C ASP A 460 -10.35 -1.17 31.49
N GLY A 461 -9.69 -0.30 32.26
CA GLY A 461 -9.92 1.15 32.24
C GLY A 461 -9.40 1.84 30.98
N ASP A 462 -8.23 1.43 30.47
CA ASP A 462 -7.63 2.03 29.27
C ASP A 462 -8.43 1.70 28.01
N VAL A 463 -9.02 0.51 27.95
CA VAL A 463 -9.89 0.06 26.84
C VAL A 463 -11.19 0.86 26.81
N ALA A 464 -11.79 1.14 27.98
CA ALA A 464 -12.97 1.97 28.08
C ALA A 464 -12.70 3.41 27.61
N ALA A 465 -11.56 4.00 28.02
CA ALA A 465 -11.14 5.32 27.56
C ALA A 465 -10.89 5.36 26.04
N LEU A 466 -10.28 4.30 25.49
CA LEU A 466 -10.09 4.17 24.04
C LEU A 466 -11.43 4.20 23.29
N PHE A 467 -12.42 3.42 23.75
CA PHE A 467 -13.73 3.35 23.12
C PHE A 467 -14.53 4.66 23.22
N ASP A 468 -14.43 5.37 24.34
CA ASP A 468 -15.01 6.71 24.49
C ASP A 468 -14.44 7.69 23.45
N ILE A 469 -13.12 7.66 23.22
CA ILE A 469 -12.50 8.51 22.20
C ILE A 469 -12.87 8.06 20.78
N VAL A 470 -12.94 6.75 20.50
CA VAL A 470 -13.43 6.23 19.20
C VAL A 470 -14.82 6.79 18.89
N GLN A 471 -15.72 6.77 19.88
CA GLN A 471 -17.06 7.33 19.74
C GLN A 471 -17.02 8.83 19.40
N LYS A 472 -16.25 9.62 20.16
CA LYS A 472 -16.13 11.08 19.95
C LYS A 472 -15.58 11.41 18.56
N VAL A 473 -14.54 10.70 18.15
CA VAL A 473 -13.88 10.86 16.85
C VAL A 473 -14.85 10.48 15.72
N PHE A 474 -15.58 9.38 15.85
CA PHE A 474 -16.59 8.97 14.86
C PHE A 474 -17.74 9.96 14.74
N GLN A 475 -18.28 10.44 15.87
CA GLN A 475 -19.32 11.46 15.89
C GLN A 475 -18.85 12.73 15.16
N LYS A 476 -17.64 13.21 15.47
CA LYS A 476 -17.09 14.42 14.85
C LYS A 476 -16.89 14.28 13.34
N MET A 477 -16.51 13.10 12.86
CA MET A 477 -16.46 12.83 11.42
C MET A 477 -17.82 12.96 10.74
N LEU A 478 -18.86 12.36 11.31
CA LEU A 478 -20.21 12.47 10.73
C LEU A 478 -20.73 13.89 10.76
N GLU A 479 -20.48 14.65 11.83
CA GLU A 479 -20.79 16.09 11.90
C GLU A 479 -20.06 16.87 10.81
N CYS A 480 -18.77 16.61 10.62
CA CYS A 480 -17.94 17.24 9.59
C CYS A 480 -18.47 16.92 8.18
N MET A 481 -18.84 15.67 7.92
CA MET A 481 -19.47 15.25 6.66
C MET A 481 -20.79 15.98 6.44
N ALA A 482 -21.70 15.94 7.42
CA ALA A 482 -23.02 16.56 7.35
C ALA A 482 -22.92 18.09 7.13
N TRP A 483 -21.96 18.74 7.77
CA TRP A 483 -21.70 20.17 7.58
C TRP A 483 -21.26 20.48 6.13
N ASN A 484 -20.35 19.68 5.56
CA ASN A 484 -19.92 19.87 4.17
C ASN A 484 -21.04 19.69 3.17
N PHE A 485 -21.94 18.71 3.37
CA PHE A 485 -23.14 18.59 2.52
C PHE A 485 -24.00 19.84 2.50
N ARG A 486 -24.14 20.52 3.64
CA ARG A 486 -24.96 21.73 3.77
C ARG A 486 -24.32 22.95 3.11
N LYS A 487 -22.99 23.06 3.17
CA LYS A 487 -22.25 24.25 2.69
C LYS A 487 -21.76 24.12 1.25
N GLN A 488 -21.29 22.93 0.86
CA GLN A 488 -20.66 22.66 -0.43
C GLN A 488 -21.14 21.31 -1.00
N PRO A 489 -22.34 21.28 -1.62
CA PRO A 489 -22.99 20.02 -1.99
C PRO A 489 -22.19 19.17 -2.99
N GLU A 490 -21.46 19.78 -3.93
CA GLU A 490 -20.63 19.06 -4.89
C GLU A 490 -19.43 18.34 -4.24
N GLU A 491 -18.70 19.04 -3.36
CA GLU A 491 -17.60 18.44 -2.60
C GLU A 491 -18.11 17.39 -1.60
N GLY A 492 -19.27 17.65 -0.99
CA GLY A 492 -19.98 16.69 -0.15
C GLY A 492 -20.29 15.38 -0.90
N LEU A 493 -20.78 15.45 -2.12
CA LEU A 493 -21.05 14.26 -2.94
C LEU A 493 -19.77 13.47 -3.27
N ARG A 494 -18.65 14.15 -3.57
CA ARG A 494 -17.36 13.49 -3.78
C ARG A 494 -16.87 12.78 -2.51
N LEU A 495 -17.02 13.44 -1.36
CA LEU A 495 -16.71 12.86 -0.05
C LEU A 495 -17.58 11.63 0.24
N LEU A 496 -18.87 11.66 -0.12
CA LEU A 496 -19.78 10.52 0.03
C LEU A 496 -19.26 9.27 -0.68
N CYS A 497 -18.77 9.42 -1.90
CA CYS A 497 -18.28 8.32 -2.71
C CYS A 497 -16.98 7.74 -2.12
N SER A 498 -16.09 8.57 -1.60
CA SER A 498 -14.80 8.12 -1.04
C SER A 498 -14.96 7.40 0.30
N VAL A 499 -15.92 7.80 1.13
CA VAL A 499 -16.12 7.24 2.49
C VAL A 499 -16.99 5.99 2.55
N GLN A 500 -17.74 5.64 1.49
CA GLN A 500 -18.66 4.50 1.51
C GLN A 500 -17.99 3.18 1.92
N THR A 501 -16.84 2.86 1.31
CA THR A 501 -16.12 1.62 1.60
C THR A 501 -15.45 1.67 2.98
N PRO A 502 -14.67 2.71 3.35
CA PRO A 502 -14.11 2.83 4.70
C PRO A 502 -15.15 2.79 5.83
N LEU A 503 -16.29 3.46 5.65
CA LEU A 503 -17.37 3.50 6.64
C LEU A 503 -18.03 2.13 6.79
N HIS A 504 -18.30 1.44 5.67
CA HIS A 504 -18.79 0.07 5.70
C HIS A 504 -17.81 -0.85 6.43
N ASP A 505 -16.52 -0.79 6.10
CA ASP A 505 -15.49 -1.60 6.75
C ASP A 505 -15.45 -1.35 8.26
N PHE A 506 -15.45 -0.09 8.71
CA PHE A 506 -15.50 0.26 10.13
C PHE A 506 -16.74 -0.32 10.83
N ILE A 507 -17.94 -0.10 10.28
CA ILE A 507 -19.19 -0.60 10.86
C ILE A 507 -19.17 -2.12 10.95
N THR A 508 -18.69 -2.80 9.90
CA THR A 508 -18.59 -4.27 9.92
C THR A 508 -17.57 -4.77 10.92
N THR A 509 -16.44 -4.08 11.11
CA THR A 509 -15.47 -4.38 12.17
C THR A 509 -16.12 -4.26 13.54
N VAL A 510 -16.80 -3.15 13.84
CA VAL A 510 -17.52 -2.97 15.11
C VAL A 510 -18.58 -4.06 15.31
N GLN A 511 -19.40 -4.35 14.29
CA GLN A 511 -20.41 -5.40 14.35
C GLN A 511 -19.81 -6.80 14.58
N SER A 512 -18.62 -7.09 14.03
CA SER A 512 -17.99 -8.42 14.14
C SER A 512 -17.24 -8.65 15.44
N TRP A 513 -16.66 -7.60 16.03
CA TRP A 513 -15.77 -7.72 17.19
C TRP A 513 -16.37 -7.18 18.48
N HIS A 514 -17.37 -6.30 18.39
CA HIS A 514 -17.90 -5.53 19.51
C HIS A 514 -19.43 -5.63 19.63
N GLU A 515 -20.04 -6.69 19.11
CA GLU A 515 -21.50 -6.88 19.17
C GLU A 515 -22.04 -6.73 20.61
N ASP A 516 -23.16 -6.03 20.75
CA ASP A 516 -23.82 -5.69 22.02
C ASP A 516 -23.01 -4.94 23.09
N THR A 517 -21.78 -4.51 22.79
CA THR A 517 -20.97 -3.66 23.68
C THR A 517 -21.45 -2.20 23.70
N PRO A 518 -21.04 -1.38 24.70
CA PRO A 518 -21.32 0.06 24.72
C PRO A 518 -20.84 0.78 23.46
N LEU A 519 -19.63 0.45 22.96
CA LEU A 519 -19.09 1.02 21.73
C LEU A 519 -20.00 0.77 20.53
N HIS A 520 -20.47 -0.48 20.37
CA HIS A 520 -21.34 -0.84 19.26
C HIS A 520 -22.68 -0.11 19.32
N ARG A 521 -23.30 -0.03 20.50
CA ARG A 521 -24.53 0.77 20.69
C ARG A 521 -24.29 2.23 20.33
N SER A 522 -23.26 2.86 20.90
CA SER A 522 -22.91 4.25 20.62
C SER A 522 -22.69 4.55 19.13
N VAL A 523 -21.97 3.69 18.40
CA VAL A 523 -21.75 3.85 16.95
C VAL A 523 -23.08 3.78 16.19
N LEU A 524 -23.98 2.86 16.55
CA LEU A 524 -25.31 2.76 15.96
C LEU A 524 -26.18 3.97 16.31
N SER A 525 -26.19 4.43 17.56
CA SER A 525 -26.95 5.62 17.99
C SER A 525 -26.48 6.87 17.24
N ILE A 526 -25.17 7.04 17.02
CA ILE A 526 -24.60 8.12 16.22
C ILE A 526 -25.09 8.06 14.76
N LEU A 527 -25.11 6.88 14.14
CA LEU A 527 -25.63 6.70 12.77
C LEU A 527 -27.13 7.00 12.66
N ILE A 528 -27.91 6.60 13.67
CA ILE A 528 -29.34 6.89 13.78
C ILE A 528 -29.55 8.39 13.89
N ALA A 529 -28.90 9.04 14.85
CA ALA A 529 -29.02 10.47 15.09
C ALA A 529 -28.67 11.28 13.83
N ALA A 530 -27.55 10.95 13.17
CA ALA A 530 -27.11 11.61 11.94
C ALA A 530 -28.16 11.51 10.81
N SER A 531 -28.79 10.34 10.65
CA SER A 531 -29.82 10.11 9.63
C SER A 531 -31.13 10.82 9.97
N VAL A 532 -31.57 10.73 11.23
CA VAL A 532 -32.80 11.37 11.72
C VAL A 532 -32.70 12.88 11.63
N VAL A 533 -31.57 13.49 12.03
CA VAL A 533 -31.36 14.94 11.98
C VAL A 533 -31.48 15.49 10.55
N GLU A 534 -30.92 14.82 9.55
CA GLU A 534 -31.01 15.28 8.16
C GLU A 534 -32.43 15.16 7.60
N ILE A 535 -33.10 14.02 7.83
CA ILE A 535 -34.48 13.80 7.37
C ILE A 535 -35.42 14.79 8.06
N SER A 536 -35.31 14.97 9.38
CA SER A 536 -36.09 15.95 10.14
C SER A 536 -35.87 17.38 9.65
N HIS A 537 -34.63 17.75 9.31
CA HIS A 537 -34.36 19.07 8.75
C HIS A 537 -35.03 19.27 7.38
N ARG A 538 -35.04 18.25 6.52
CA ARG A 538 -35.77 18.31 5.24
C ARG A 538 -37.27 18.44 5.49
N LEU A 539 -37.84 17.63 6.38
CA LEU A 539 -39.28 17.68 6.71
C LEU A 539 -39.70 19.06 7.19
N ARG A 540 -38.91 19.73 8.04
CA ARG A 540 -39.21 21.09 8.51
C ARG A 540 -39.08 22.19 7.44
N LYS A 541 -38.34 21.94 6.36
CA LYS A 541 -38.08 22.93 5.31
C LYS A 541 -39.14 22.90 4.20
N VAL A 542 -39.88 21.80 4.08
CA VAL A 542 -40.93 21.65 3.07
C VAL A 542 -42.13 22.52 3.47
N THR A 543 -42.50 23.47 2.59
CA THR A 543 -43.66 24.36 2.78
C THR A 543 -44.90 23.86 2.05
N ASP A 544 -44.74 22.96 1.08
CA ASP A 544 -45.83 22.38 0.31
C ASP A 544 -46.16 20.97 0.80
N VAL A 545 -47.41 20.77 1.22
CA VAL A 545 -47.89 19.52 1.82
C VAL A 545 -47.88 18.37 0.80
N GLU A 546 -47.98 18.66 -0.50
CA GLU A 546 -47.94 17.65 -1.57
C GLU A 546 -46.56 16.99 -1.74
N GLU A 547 -45.46 17.65 -1.31
CA GLU A 547 -44.10 17.11 -1.38
C GLU A 547 -43.76 16.12 -0.24
N LEU A 548 -44.63 15.98 0.78
CA LEU A 548 -44.41 15.16 1.97
C LEU A 548 -44.87 13.70 1.80
N THR A 549 -44.54 13.10 0.66
CA THR A 549 -44.85 11.69 0.42
C THR A 549 -43.87 10.76 1.18
N PRO A 550 -44.36 9.64 1.74
CA PRO A 550 -43.48 8.64 2.37
C PRO A 550 -42.49 8.06 1.35
N PRO A 551 -41.22 7.84 1.72
CA PRO A 551 -40.22 7.32 0.79
C PRO A 551 -40.49 5.85 0.43
N GLU A 552 -40.41 5.52 -0.85
CA GLU A 552 -40.57 4.15 -1.35
C GLU A 552 -39.24 3.47 -1.63
N ARG A 553 -38.23 4.25 -2.00
CA ARG A 553 -36.91 3.82 -2.43
C ARG A 553 -35.83 4.53 -1.63
N LEU A 554 -34.66 3.91 -1.58
CA LEU A 554 -33.47 4.51 -0.98
C LEU A 554 -33.12 5.88 -1.62
N SER A 555 -33.40 6.04 -2.91
CA SER A 555 -33.23 7.31 -3.65
C SER A 555 -34.05 8.46 -3.10
N ASP A 556 -35.11 8.19 -2.35
CA ASP A 556 -36.07 9.20 -1.93
C ASP A 556 -35.62 9.88 -0.63
N LEU A 557 -34.67 9.25 0.08
CA LEU A 557 -33.99 9.85 1.23
C LEU A 557 -33.03 10.97 0.80
N PRO A 558 -32.80 11.96 1.67
CA PRO A 558 -31.73 12.95 1.48
C PRO A 558 -30.34 12.31 1.27
N PRO A 559 -29.38 13.01 0.63
CA PRO A 559 -28.11 12.40 0.21
C PRO A 559 -27.29 11.72 1.31
N PHE A 560 -27.18 12.32 2.51
CA PHE A 560 -26.31 11.79 3.56
C PHE A 560 -26.94 10.56 4.25
N SER A 561 -28.20 10.63 4.64
CA SER A 561 -29.01 9.52 5.17
C SER A 561 -29.15 8.41 4.15
N ARG A 562 -29.33 8.72 2.85
CA ARG A 562 -29.28 7.74 1.76
C ARG A 562 -27.98 6.94 1.77
N CYS A 563 -26.84 7.58 2.00
CA CYS A 563 -25.55 6.89 2.09
C CYS A 563 -25.46 6.01 3.33
N LEU A 564 -25.79 6.55 4.52
CA LEU A 564 -25.71 5.81 5.77
C LEU A 564 -26.62 4.58 5.75
N ILE A 565 -27.90 4.76 5.40
CA ILE A 565 -28.87 3.67 5.26
C ILE A 565 -28.43 2.71 4.15
N GLY A 566 -27.93 3.23 3.03
CA GLY A 566 -27.40 2.42 1.93
C GLY A 566 -26.23 1.52 2.32
N ILE A 567 -25.42 1.91 3.31
CA ILE A 567 -24.35 1.09 3.88
C ILE A 567 -24.93 0.06 4.85
N ILE A 568 -25.83 0.48 5.74
CA ILE A 568 -26.47 -0.39 6.75
C ILE A 568 -27.17 -1.59 6.07
N ILE A 569 -27.94 -1.34 5.02
CA ILE A 569 -28.71 -2.39 4.33
C ILE A 569 -27.85 -3.39 3.54
N LYS A 570 -26.52 -3.19 3.45
CA LYS A 570 -25.62 -4.17 2.80
C LYS A 570 -25.41 -5.43 3.64
N SER A 571 -25.57 -5.33 4.97
CA SER A 571 -25.30 -6.44 5.89
C SER A 571 -26.52 -6.76 6.76
N PRO A 572 -27.06 -8.00 6.71
CA PRO A 572 -28.25 -8.35 7.49
C PRO A 572 -28.04 -8.30 9.00
N ASN A 573 -26.80 -8.54 9.47
CA ASN A 573 -26.48 -8.45 10.90
C ASN A 573 -26.49 -6.99 11.38
N VAL A 574 -25.88 -6.09 10.60
CA VAL A 574 -25.89 -4.64 10.89
C VAL A 574 -27.33 -4.12 10.90
N VAL A 575 -28.19 -4.53 9.95
CA VAL A 575 -29.62 -4.18 9.95
C VAL A 575 -30.31 -4.64 11.24
N ARG A 576 -30.04 -5.86 11.72
CA ARG A 576 -30.68 -6.41 12.93
C ARG A 576 -30.27 -5.64 14.18
N SER A 577 -29.00 -5.26 14.30
CA SER A 577 -28.47 -4.48 15.41
C SER A 577 -28.96 -3.04 15.36
N TYR A 578 -28.90 -2.41 14.19
CA TYR A 578 -29.40 -1.06 13.94
C TYR A 578 -30.88 -0.92 14.31
N LEU A 579 -31.74 -1.86 13.90
CA LEU A 579 -33.16 -1.87 14.30
C LEU A 579 -33.35 -2.10 15.81
N GLY A 580 -32.47 -2.87 16.44
CA GLY A 580 -32.47 -3.07 17.90
C GLY A 580 -32.19 -1.77 18.64
N GLU A 581 -31.12 -1.08 18.25
CA GLU A 581 -30.74 0.22 18.82
C GLU A 581 -31.79 1.28 18.52
N LEU A 582 -32.31 1.36 17.29
CA LEU A 582 -33.38 2.28 16.91
C LEU A 582 -34.63 2.11 17.78
N LYS A 583 -35.01 0.88 18.10
CA LYS A 583 -36.09 0.59 19.04
C LYS A 583 -35.76 1.08 20.44
N ALA A 584 -34.52 0.86 20.91
CA ALA A 584 -34.09 1.31 22.22
C ALA A 584 -34.13 2.85 22.33
N SER A 585 -33.59 3.58 21.35
CA SER A 585 -33.58 5.06 21.32
C SER A 585 -34.98 5.70 21.33
N VAL A 586 -36.00 5.01 20.79
CA VAL A 586 -37.40 5.48 20.84
C VAL A 586 -38.05 5.17 22.20
N ILE A 587 -37.60 4.12 22.90
CA ILE A 587 -38.13 3.76 24.23
C ILE A 587 -37.49 4.61 25.33
N SER A 588 -36.21 4.95 25.19
CA SER A 588 -35.45 5.80 26.12
C SER A 588 -35.73 7.30 25.97
N ASP A 589 -36.58 7.70 25.02
CA ASP A 589 -36.89 9.08 24.70
C ASP A 589 -35.69 9.92 24.22
N ASP A 590 -34.62 9.26 23.75
CA ASP A 590 -33.51 9.93 23.06
C ASP A 590 -33.95 10.55 21.73
N ILE A 591 -35.02 10.00 21.11
CA ILE A 591 -35.63 10.52 19.89
C ILE A 591 -37.09 10.86 20.15
N GLU A 592 -37.36 12.14 20.36
CA GLU A 592 -38.70 12.67 20.65
C GLU A 592 -39.20 13.65 19.56
N GLY A 593 -40.52 13.82 19.51
CA GLY A 593 -41.20 14.75 18.63
C GLY A 593 -41.71 14.12 17.34
N ILE A 594 -42.83 14.62 16.84
CA ILE A 594 -43.53 14.07 15.65
C ILE A 594 -42.62 14.05 14.43
N VAL A 595 -41.84 15.11 14.22
CA VAL A 595 -40.92 15.23 13.08
C VAL A 595 -39.86 14.11 13.13
N CYS A 596 -39.28 13.85 14.30
CA CYS A 596 -38.25 12.82 14.46
C CYS A 596 -38.83 11.40 14.34
N LEU A 597 -40.02 11.16 14.90
CA LEU A 597 -40.74 9.88 14.74
C LEU A 597 -41.13 9.63 13.27
N THR A 598 -41.50 10.68 12.54
CA THR A 598 -41.75 10.61 11.09
C THR A 598 -40.47 10.28 10.33
N ALA A 599 -39.33 10.89 10.69
CA ALA A 599 -38.04 10.56 10.09
C ALA A 599 -37.64 9.10 10.33
N ILE A 600 -37.93 8.55 11.52
CA ILE A 600 -37.72 7.12 11.81
C ILE A 600 -38.63 6.26 10.93
N MET A 601 -39.91 6.62 10.78
CA MET A 601 -40.80 5.91 9.86
C MET A 601 -40.21 5.88 8.44
N HIS A 602 -39.68 7.00 7.93
CA HIS A 602 -39.03 7.06 6.62
C HIS A 602 -37.87 6.05 6.50
N ILE A 603 -37.04 5.94 7.54
CA ILE A 603 -35.94 4.96 7.59
C ILE A 603 -36.48 3.52 7.59
N ILE A 604 -37.50 3.22 8.41
CA ILE A 604 -38.11 1.89 8.53
C ILE A 604 -38.68 1.42 7.18
N LEU A 605 -39.40 2.29 6.47
CA LEU A 605 -40.00 1.97 5.17
C LEU A 605 -38.93 1.59 4.14
N VAL A 606 -37.84 2.36 4.08
CA VAL A 606 -36.72 2.10 3.16
C VAL A 606 -36.00 0.80 3.51
N ILE A 607 -35.73 0.54 4.79
CA ILE A 607 -35.10 -0.72 5.24
C ILE A 607 -36.00 -1.92 4.90
N ASN A 608 -37.31 -1.80 5.10
CA ASN A 608 -38.27 -2.87 4.81
C ASN A 608 -38.31 -3.26 3.31
N LYS A 609 -38.19 -2.26 2.43
CA LYS A 609 -38.13 -2.45 0.97
C LYS A 609 -36.76 -2.94 0.49
N GLY A 610 -35.76 -3.00 1.38
CA GLY A 610 -34.43 -3.50 1.09
C GLY A 610 -34.37 -5.02 0.84
N LYS A 611 -33.20 -5.52 0.44
CA LYS A 611 -32.98 -6.95 0.11
C LYS A 611 -33.16 -7.88 1.31
N HIS A 612 -32.92 -7.39 2.52
CA HIS A 612 -32.92 -8.20 3.74
C HIS A 612 -34.17 -7.90 4.59
N LYS A 613 -35.19 -8.76 4.49
CA LYS A 613 -36.37 -8.67 5.34
C LYS A 613 -36.02 -9.10 6.77
N SER A 614 -36.23 -8.22 7.74
CA SER A 614 -36.01 -8.49 9.16
C SER A 614 -37.33 -8.45 9.91
N SER A 615 -37.63 -9.48 10.71
CA SER A 615 -38.83 -9.51 11.56
C SER A 615 -38.88 -8.34 12.55
N LYS A 616 -37.71 -7.85 12.99
CA LYS A 616 -37.58 -6.70 13.90
C LYS A 616 -38.17 -5.42 13.32
N VAL A 617 -38.32 -5.29 12.00
CA VAL A 617 -38.88 -4.08 11.37
C VAL A 617 -40.30 -3.80 11.87
N LYS A 618 -41.14 -4.84 11.96
CA LYS A 618 -42.51 -4.71 12.49
C LYS A 618 -42.50 -4.32 13.96
N ASP A 619 -41.57 -4.86 14.74
CA ASP A 619 -41.44 -4.53 16.17
C ASP A 619 -41.08 -3.06 16.38
N VAL A 620 -40.12 -2.51 15.62
CA VAL A 620 -39.75 -1.09 15.70
C VAL A 620 -40.92 -0.22 15.24
N ALA A 621 -41.57 -0.56 14.13
CA ALA A 621 -42.72 0.16 13.62
C ALA A 621 -43.87 0.22 14.64
N ALA A 622 -44.13 -0.87 15.36
CA ALA A 622 -45.14 -0.92 16.41
C ALA A 622 -44.77 -0.03 17.61
N THR A 623 -43.49 0.02 18.00
CA THR A 623 -43.00 0.94 19.03
C THR A 623 -43.16 2.39 18.62
N VAL A 624 -42.77 2.76 17.40
CA VAL A 624 -42.92 4.13 16.87
C VAL A 624 -44.40 4.52 16.78
N HIS A 625 -45.26 3.62 16.31
CA HIS A 625 -46.70 3.87 16.25
C HIS A 625 -47.32 4.07 17.64
N ARG A 626 -46.88 3.31 18.65
CA ARG A 626 -47.31 3.50 20.05
C ARG A 626 -46.85 4.86 20.60
N LYS A 627 -45.60 5.26 20.31
CA LYS A 627 -45.07 6.56 20.75
C LYS A 627 -45.76 7.71 20.03
N LEU A 628 -46.04 7.61 18.74
CA LEU A 628 -46.81 8.62 18.01
C LEU A 628 -48.18 8.85 18.66
N LYS A 629 -48.90 7.79 19.08
CA LYS A 629 -50.22 7.93 19.74
C LYS A 629 -50.22 8.82 21.00
N THR A 630 -49.09 9.03 21.66
CA THR A 630 -49.03 9.98 22.79
C THR A 630 -49.20 11.44 22.36
N PHE A 631 -49.02 11.75 21.08
CA PHE A 631 -49.23 13.07 20.48
C PHE A 631 -50.61 13.22 19.82
N MET A 632 -51.58 12.36 20.14
CA MET A 632 -52.92 12.42 19.54
C MET A 632 -53.61 13.78 19.75
N GLU A 633 -53.32 14.47 20.85
CA GLU A 633 -53.88 15.79 21.17
C GLU A 633 -53.54 16.87 20.13
N ILE A 634 -52.44 16.74 19.38
CA ILE A 634 -52.07 17.66 18.30
C ILE A 634 -53.09 17.68 17.14
N THR A 635 -53.93 16.64 17.03
CA THR A 635 -55.05 16.62 16.06
C THR A 635 -56.14 17.66 16.37
N LEU A 636 -56.11 18.25 17.57
CA LEU A 636 -57.03 19.30 18.02
C LEU A 636 -56.53 20.71 17.65
N GLU A 637 -55.27 20.87 17.22
CA GLU A 637 -54.72 22.15 16.76
C GLU A 637 -55.09 22.41 15.28
N GLU A 638 -55.39 23.67 14.93
CA GLU A 638 -55.69 24.08 13.55
C GLU A 638 -54.41 24.22 12.70
N ASP A 639 -54.42 23.60 11.51
CA ASP A 639 -53.49 23.78 10.39
C ASP A 639 -51.99 23.88 10.71
N SER A 640 -51.47 22.94 11.51
CA SER A 640 -50.02 22.79 11.74
C SER A 640 -49.40 21.71 10.86
N MET A 641 -48.19 21.96 10.37
CA MET A 641 -47.34 20.97 9.69
C MET A 641 -47.18 19.67 10.51
N GLU A 642 -47.11 19.82 11.84
CA GLU A 642 -46.97 18.67 12.75
C GLU A 642 -48.21 17.79 12.77
N ARG A 643 -49.42 18.36 12.66
CA ARG A 643 -50.65 17.59 12.51
C ARG A 643 -50.65 16.75 11.24
N PHE A 644 -50.26 17.33 10.11
CA PHE A 644 -50.17 16.57 8.85
C PHE A 644 -49.18 15.41 8.96
N LEU A 645 -47.98 15.66 9.51
CA LEU A 645 -46.96 14.63 9.70
C LEU A 645 -47.45 13.52 10.64
N TYR A 646 -48.20 13.86 11.70
CA TYR A 646 -48.82 12.90 12.59
C TYR A 646 -49.84 12.01 11.88
N GLU A 647 -50.80 12.60 11.16
CA GLU A 647 -51.87 11.88 10.48
C GLU A 647 -51.32 10.97 9.38
N SER A 648 -50.40 11.49 8.57
CA SER A 648 -49.72 10.76 7.50
C SER A 648 -48.90 9.58 8.06
N SER A 649 -48.11 9.82 9.11
CA SER A 649 -47.29 8.79 9.72
C SER A 649 -48.11 7.70 10.39
N SER A 650 -49.17 8.09 11.12
CA SER A 650 -50.07 7.16 11.79
C SER A 650 -50.82 6.27 10.80
N ARG A 651 -51.29 6.83 9.69
CA ARG A 651 -51.94 6.09 8.59
C ARG A 651 -50.97 5.11 7.93
N THR A 652 -49.76 5.58 7.59
CA THR A 652 -48.75 4.78 6.90
C THR A 652 -48.24 3.63 7.77
N LEU A 653 -47.94 3.87 9.05
CA LEU A 653 -47.53 2.83 9.99
C LEU A 653 -48.67 1.85 10.28
N GLY A 654 -49.92 2.32 10.39
CA GLY A 654 -51.09 1.46 10.55
C GLY A 654 -51.27 0.51 9.37
N ALA A 655 -51.20 1.02 8.14
CA ALA A 655 -51.25 0.20 6.93
C ALA A 655 -50.07 -0.79 6.87
N PHE A 656 -48.87 -0.36 7.24
CA PHE A 656 -47.68 -1.21 7.26
C PHE A 656 -47.77 -2.36 8.28
N LEU A 657 -48.26 -2.10 9.49
CA LEU A 657 -48.40 -3.11 10.54
C LEU A 657 -49.49 -4.14 10.23
N ASN A 658 -50.52 -3.74 9.47
CA ASN A 658 -51.63 -4.58 9.05
C ASN A 658 -51.36 -5.34 7.73
N SER A 659 -50.26 -5.04 7.03
CA SER A 659 -49.73 -5.81 5.89
C SER A 659 -48.80 -6.93 6.33
#